data_AF-A0A971YSJ7-F1
#
_entry.id   AF-A0A971YSJ7-F1
#
_cell.length_a   1.000
_cell.length_b   1.000
_cell.length_c   1.000
_cell.angle_alpha   90.00
_cell.angle_beta   90.00
_cell.angle_gamma   90.00
#
_symmetry.space_group_name_H-M   'P 1'
#
loop_
_entity.id
_entity.type
_entity.pdbx_description
1 polymer ?
#
loop_
_entity_poly.entity_id
_entity_poly.type
_entity_poly.pdbx_seq_one_letter_code
_entity_poly.pdbx_strand_id
1 'polypeptide(L)'
;MPGLLWEDKVRNRLAEFPRFIYDASIPITGWQVADAAWDQRSIPALSPDELRPFELGDRWGGPNEWRWFFAKCTIPPEWEGKKVAVYLFFGREGEWEATSSEALLYVNGKPLQGLDTRHQEAVLPAKYVQGGRELDLAVKAFTGMNFKEGAFTQAKLVKINPAAEEFYYLLRNAFRAALTLDEKDPVFIKVAQFIDQALLTVDYRKPGSEAFYASVAQALEKLKEDLSSIPASELRPVVVGVGHSHIDVAWLWQLLHTREKCSRTFSTALRLMEQYPEFIYIQSQAQLYKFIKEDYPDIYRQIKEQVAAGRWEVNGGMWVEADCNVTSGESLVRQFLFGTRFFEKEFGVNCNTLWLPDVFGYSWALPQIIKKSGLDYFMTIKISWSQFNRFPYDTFRWRGIDGTEVLTHFITTKNRPGDRAYTYNGFTDADVVKSAWDNYQQKDVNNLLLSAYGWGDGGGGVTREMLENARAMKYLNFMPEFRLGSVGDFFEELDAAVADDPRLPVWHGELYLELHRGTYTSQGRTKRNNRKSEFLLSNAELYSSLAHALVPGFVYPHGDINRAWELVLTNQFHDIIPGSSIGSVYEDSEQQYAEVKQLGSKVLEEAANALISEMDVEAGELVVFNPLSWERSDLVLTPWRDELEGAVVVDDDGSRWPIQRTEVEGEAKAVFWVENVPAKGYRVLKIEKSAASGSTMKVTTSSMENDFFLLTLDEHGRLSRIYDKVNQREVLAPGAVGNALIAFEDKPANWDAWDIDIFYQEKPWEITDLRDARVLENGSEKAVVGLRWQFMDS
;
A
#
# COMPACT_ATOMS: atom_id res chain seq x y z
N MET A 1 -38.75 2.41 -32.08
CA MET A 1 -37.55 1.85 -31.42
C MET A 1 -36.86 2.99 -30.72
N PRO A 2 -36.49 2.88 -29.43
CA PRO A 2 -35.67 3.90 -28.80
C PRO A 2 -34.25 3.74 -29.37
N GLY A 3 -33.97 4.41 -30.48
CA GLY A 3 -32.63 4.47 -31.07
C GLY A 3 -31.79 5.60 -30.45
N LEU A 4 -30.68 5.95 -31.10
CA LEU A 4 -29.74 7.04 -30.74
C LEU A 4 -30.42 8.30 -30.17
N LEU A 5 -31.57 8.72 -30.72
CA LEU A 5 -32.29 9.92 -30.28
C LEU A 5 -32.89 9.82 -28.86
N TRP A 6 -33.35 8.63 -28.43
CA TRP A 6 -33.84 8.44 -27.06
C TRP A 6 -32.69 8.53 -26.06
N GLU A 7 -31.56 7.89 -26.37
CA GLU A 7 -30.36 8.01 -25.56
C GLU A 7 -29.90 9.46 -25.42
N ASP A 8 -29.82 10.19 -26.54
CA ASP A 8 -29.44 11.60 -26.54
C ASP A 8 -30.39 12.45 -25.66
N LYS A 9 -31.70 12.19 -25.73
CA LYS A 9 -32.70 12.85 -24.86
C LYS A 9 -32.38 12.62 -23.38
N VAL A 10 -32.15 11.37 -22.98
CA VAL A 10 -31.89 11.04 -21.57
C VAL A 10 -30.54 11.58 -21.11
N ARG A 11 -29.48 11.45 -21.93
CA ARG A 11 -28.15 12.02 -21.65
C ARG A 11 -28.20 13.53 -21.43
N ASN A 12 -28.90 14.25 -22.29
CA ASN A 12 -29.06 15.70 -22.16
C ASN A 12 -29.78 16.09 -20.87
N ARG A 13 -30.81 15.34 -20.46
CA ARG A 13 -31.52 15.56 -19.20
C ARG A 13 -30.63 15.28 -17.98
N LEU A 14 -29.89 14.17 -18.00
CA LEU A 14 -28.93 13.83 -16.95
C LEU A 14 -27.79 14.84 -16.84
N ALA A 15 -27.34 15.44 -17.94
CA ALA A 15 -26.33 16.50 -17.91
C ALA A 15 -26.88 17.81 -17.31
N GLU A 16 -28.15 18.13 -17.55
CA GLU A 16 -28.80 19.34 -17.05
C GLU A 16 -29.20 19.24 -15.58
N PHE A 17 -29.63 18.06 -15.12
CA PHE A 17 -30.33 17.89 -13.84
C PHE A 17 -29.51 18.23 -12.58
N PRO A 18 -28.19 17.95 -12.47
CA PRO A 18 -27.43 18.14 -11.23
C PRO A 18 -27.53 19.55 -10.63
N ARG A 19 -27.68 20.59 -11.46
CA ARG A 19 -27.86 21.98 -10.98
C ARG A 19 -29.12 22.19 -10.15
N PHE A 20 -30.11 21.31 -10.27
CA PHE A 20 -31.37 21.36 -9.53
C PHE A 20 -31.35 20.49 -8.26
N ILE A 21 -30.23 19.80 -7.96
CA ILE A 21 -30.08 19.14 -6.66
C ILE A 21 -30.03 20.20 -5.54
N TYR A 22 -29.47 21.38 -5.82
CA TYR A 22 -29.50 22.51 -4.90
C TYR A 22 -30.66 23.44 -5.24
N ASP A 23 -31.65 23.51 -4.34
CA ASP A 23 -32.81 24.40 -4.53
C ASP A 23 -32.57 25.81 -3.98
N ALA A 24 -31.47 26.03 -3.26
CA ALA A 24 -30.94 27.34 -2.90
C ALA A 24 -29.43 27.29 -2.61
N SER A 25 -28.74 28.41 -2.84
CA SER A 25 -27.31 28.56 -2.53
C SER A 25 -26.99 29.98 -2.07
N ILE A 26 -26.12 30.12 -1.06
CA ILE A 26 -25.67 31.41 -0.52
C ILE A 26 -24.14 31.43 -0.53
N PRO A 27 -23.47 32.42 -1.15
CA PRO A 27 -22.02 32.56 -1.11
C PRO A 27 -21.51 32.72 0.33
N ILE A 28 -20.38 32.08 0.65
CA ILE A 28 -19.65 32.31 1.90
C ILE A 28 -18.50 33.27 1.59
N THR A 29 -18.54 34.45 2.19
CA THR A 29 -17.59 35.55 1.93
C THR A 29 -16.77 35.90 3.18
N GLY A 30 -15.82 36.83 3.05
CA GLY A 30 -14.99 37.28 4.17
C GLY A 30 -13.95 36.27 4.61
N TRP A 31 -13.38 35.54 3.64
CA TRP A 31 -12.33 34.57 3.93
C TRP A 31 -11.04 35.27 4.36
N GLN A 32 -10.36 34.68 5.33
CA GLN A 32 -9.02 35.06 5.75
C GLN A 32 -8.09 33.87 5.59
N VAL A 33 -6.80 34.13 5.31
CA VAL A 33 -5.76 33.12 5.13
C VAL A 33 -4.58 33.38 6.07
N ALA A 34 -4.02 32.30 6.62
CA ALA A 34 -2.80 32.31 7.41
C ALA A 34 -1.86 31.18 6.97
N ASP A 35 -0.58 31.34 7.26
CA ASP A 35 0.42 30.29 7.02
C ASP A 35 0.19 29.11 7.97
N ALA A 36 0.47 27.90 7.50
CA ALA A 36 0.30 26.68 8.28
C ALA A 36 1.55 25.80 8.17
N ALA A 37 1.86 25.09 9.25
CA ALA A 37 2.89 24.06 9.26
C ALA A 37 2.29 22.68 9.01
N TRP A 38 3.06 21.80 8.39
CA TRP A 38 2.61 20.43 8.09
C TRP A 38 2.22 19.70 9.39
N ASP A 39 2.96 19.86 10.49
CA ASP A 39 2.81 19.17 11.78
C ASP A 39 1.70 19.74 12.68
N GLN A 40 1.07 20.86 12.28
CA GLN A 40 0.02 21.50 13.05
C GLN A 40 -1.32 20.74 12.94
N ARG A 41 -1.69 19.98 13.98
CA ARG A 41 -2.88 19.09 13.99
C ARG A 41 -4.19 19.76 14.43
N SER A 42 -4.11 20.93 15.05
CA SER A 42 -5.26 21.68 15.55
C SER A 42 -5.28 23.11 14.99
N ILE A 43 -6.45 23.74 15.05
CA ILE A 43 -6.59 25.16 14.68
C ILE A 43 -5.67 26.00 15.58
N PRO A 44 -4.77 26.83 15.02
CA PRO A 44 -3.90 27.69 15.82
C PRO A 44 -4.66 28.83 16.50
N ALA A 45 -4.12 29.30 17.63
CA ALA A 45 -4.45 30.61 18.15
C ALA A 45 -3.66 31.66 17.36
N LEU A 46 -4.33 32.32 16.40
CA LEU A 46 -3.73 33.33 15.53
C LEU A 46 -4.03 34.74 16.04
N SER A 47 -3.03 35.62 15.96
CA SER A 47 -3.21 37.05 16.15
C SER A 47 -3.82 37.71 14.90
N PRO A 48 -4.45 38.89 15.01
CA PRO A 48 -5.01 39.60 13.87
C PRO A 48 -4.00 39.91 12.76
N ASP A 49 -2.71 40.09 13.10
CA ASP A 49 -1.65 40.42 12.14
C ASP A 49 -1.22 39.20 11.28
N GLU A 50 -1.52 37.98 11.73
CA GLU A 50 -1.24 36.74 10.98
C GLU A 50 -2.35 36.42 9.96
N LEU A 51 -3.53 37.03 10.09
CA LEU A 51 -4.67 36.82 9.23
C LEU A 51 -4.68 37.84 8.09
N ARG A 52 -4.62 37.35 6.85
CA ARG A 52 -4.68 38.18 5.65
C ARG A 52 -6.02 37.97 4.95
N PRO A 53 -6.67 39.02 4.42
CA PRO A 53 -7.86 38.84 3.58
C PRO A 53 -7.58 37.90 2.40
N PHE A 54 -8.55 37.08 2.03
CA PHE A 54 -8.47 36.18 0.88
C PHE A 54 -9.75 36.28 0.05
N GLU A 55 -9.61 36.53 -1.25
CA GLU A 55 -10.74 36.52 -2.19
C GLU A 55 -10.80 35.19 -2.96
N LEU A 56 -12.01 34.68 -3.21
CA LEU A 56 -12.16 33.43 -3.97
C LEU A 56 -11.57 33.59 -5.37
N GLY A 57 -10.74 32.63 -5.78
CA GLY A 57 -9.97 32.66 -7.02
C GLY A 57 -8.54 33.17 -6.86
N ASP A 58 -8.18 33.74 -5.72
CA ASP A 58 -6.79 34.08 -5.42
C ASP A 58 -5.91 32.82 -5.41
N ARG A 59 -4.66 32.99 -5.88
CA ARG A 59 -3.63 31.96 -5.83
C ARG A 59 -3.00 31.93 -4.45
N TRP A 60 -2.71 30.73 -3.96
CA TRP A 60 -2.12 30.54 -2.64
C TRP A 60 -1.11 29.39 -2.62
N GLY A 61 -0.15 29.50 -1.69
CA GLY A 61 0.89 28.50 -1.44
C GLY A 61 1.89 28.34 -2.59
N GLY A 62 2.50 27.16 -2.62
CA GLY A 62 3.53 26.72 -3.58
C GLY A 62 3.59 25.19 -3.56
N PRO A 63 4.55 24.55 -4.25
CA PRO A 63 4.73 23.11 -4.14
C PRO A 63 4.96 22.72 -2.68
N ASN A 64 4.21 21.73 -2.21
CA ASN A 64 4.37 21.17 -0.88
C ASN A 64 4.19 22.21 0.26
N GLU A 65 3.10 22.97 0.23
CA GLU A 65 2.81 24.02 1.23
C GLU A 65 1.41 23.87 1.84
N TRP A 66 1.25 24.43 3.05
CA TRP A 66 -0.01 24.43 3.79
C TRP A 66 -0.49 25.85 4.09
N ARG A 67 -1.81 26.04 4.11
CA ARG A 67 -2.47 27.26 4.55
C ARG A 67 -3.72 26.95 5.38
N TRP A 68 -4.03 27.85 6.30
CA TRP A 68 -5.33 27.88 6.97
C TRP A 68 -6.23 28.93 6.33
N PHE A 69 -7.49 28.58 6.11
CA PHE A 69 -8.55 29.48 5.67
C PHE A 69 -9.64 29.57 6.72
N PHE A 70 -10.13 30.78 6.98
CA PHE A 70 -11.15 31.05 7.99
C PHE A 70 -12.29 31.87 7.41
N ALA A 71 -13.52 31.51 7.77
CA ALA A 71 -14.70 32.31 7.47
C ALA A 71 -15.81 32.00 8.47
N LYS A 72 -16.87 32.81 8.44
CA LYS A 72 -18.10 32.56 9.18
C LYS A 72 -19.26 32.45 8.20
N CYS A 73 -20.24 31.62 8.52
CA CYS A 73 -21.50 31.60 7.81
C CYS A 73 -22.68 31.45 8.77
N THR A 74 -23.84 31.96 8.39
CA THR A 74 -25.06 31.89 9.20
C THR A 74 -26.10 31.04 8.50
N ILE A 75 -26.70 30.10 9.22
CA ILE A 75 -27.80 29.29 8.70
C ILE A 75 -29.05 30.17 8.57
N PRO A 76 -29.64 30.30 7.37
CA PRO A 76 -30.89 31.04 7.20
C PRO A 76 -32.03 30.43 8.02
N PRO A 77 -32.90 31.22 8.68
CA PRO A 77 -34.03 30.70 9.44
C PRO A 77 -34.91 29.71 8.67
N GLU A 78 -35.13 29.96 7.39
CA GLU A 78 -35.95 29.13 6.51
C GLU A 78 -35.28 27.81 6.07
N TRP A 79 -34.01 27.60 6.44
CA TRP A 79 -33.25 26.36 6.17
C TRP A 79 -33.18 25.43 7.39
N GLU A 80 -33.75 25.83 8.53
CA GLU A 80 -33.79 25.02 9.73
C GLU A 80 -34.39 23.63 9.46
N GLY A 81 -33.69 22.58 9.92
CA GLY A 81 -34.09 21.20 9.72
C GLY A 81 -34.01 20.67 8.27
N LYS A 82 -33.47 21.44 7.32
CA LYS A 82 -33.24 21.00 5.94
C LYS A 82 -31.87 20.33 5.78
N LYS A 83 -31.67 19.60 4.67
CA LYS A 83 -30.36 19.04 4.31
C LYS A 83 -29.49 20.17 3.76
N VAL A 84 -28.52 20.64 4.55
CA VAL A 84 -27.64 21.76 4.20
C VAL A 84 -26.20 21.28 4.16
N ALA A 85 -25.42 21.75 3.18
CA ALA A 85 -24.01 21.45 3.07
C ALA A 85 -23.17 22.73 2.89
N VAL A 86 -21.93 22.66 3.38
CA VAL A 86 -20.88 23.61 3.02
C VAL A 86 -20.19 23.04 1.77
N TYR A 87 -20.27 23.76 0.66
CA TYR A 87 -19.61 23.42 -0.59
C TYR A 87 -18.36 24.29 -0.75
N LEU A 88 -17.19 23.66 -0.77
CA LEU A 88 -15.90 24.32 -0.99
C LEU A 88 -15.15 23.57 -2.11
N PHE A 89 -14.55 24.30 -3.04
CA PHE A 89 -13.73 23.70 -4.09
C PHE A 89 -12.27 24.15 -3.99
N PHE A 90 -11.44 23.25 -3.48
CA PHE A 90 -9.98 23.36 -3.46
C PHE A 90 -9.42 22.48 -4.57
N GLY A 91 -8.86 23.06 -5.62
CA GLY A 91 -8.29 22.32 -6.74
C GLY A 91 -8.64 22.90 -8.11
N ARG A 92 -8.34 22.12 -9.14
CA ARG A 92 -8.62 22.47 -10.55
C ARG A 92 -9.37 21.33 -11.20
N GLU A 93 -10.33 21.66 -12.06
CA GLU A 93 -11.05 20.64 -12.81
C GLU A 93 -10.07 19.80 -13.66
N GLY A 94 -10.25 18.48 -13.62
CA GLY A 94 -9.45 17.53 -14.38
C GLY A 94 -8.12 17.11 -13.74
N GLU A 95 -7.73 17.68 -12.58
CA GLU A 95 -6.58 17.19 -11.82
C GLU A 95 -6.93 15.94 -11.00
N TRP A 96 -5.98 15.02 -10.90
CA TRP A 96 -6.13 13.78 -10.14
C TRP A 96 -6.09 14.06 -8.64
N GLU A 97 -7.10 13.60 -7.91
CA GLU A 97 -7.34 13.94 -6.49
C GLU A 97 -6.12 13.72 -5.61
N ALA A 98 -5.41 12.59 -5.77
CA ALA A 98 -4.28 12.20 -4.94
C ALA A 98 -3.08 13.16 -4.98
N THR A 99 -2.94 13.94 -6.06
CA THR A 99 -1.84 14.89 -6.28
C THR A 99 -2.31 16.35 -6.37
N SER A 100 -3.62 16.58 -6.25
CA SER A 100 -4.25 17.90 -6.26
C SER A 100 -4.22 18.55 -4.87
N SER A 101 -4.82 19.72 -4.73
CA SER A 101 -4.97 20.35 -3.42
C SER A 101 -5.98 19.57 -2.58
N GLU A 102 -5.61 19.29 -1.33
CA GLU A 102 -6.42 18.51 -0.40
C GLU A 102 -6.62 19.31 0.88
N ALA A 103 -7.78 19.22 1.52
CA ALA A 103 -8.05 20.00 2.72
C ALA A 103 -8.89 19.25 3.76
N LEU A 104 -8.84 19.71 5.00
CA LEU A 104 -9.69 19.25 6.09
C LEU A 104 -10.53 20.42 6.60
N LEU A 105 -11.86 20.29 6.48
CA LEU A 105 -12.81 21.26 7.00
C LEU A 105 -13.07 21.01 8.49
N TYR A 106 -13.05 22.09 9.25
CA TYR A 106 -13.45 22.17 10.65
C TYR A 106 -14.66 23.09 10.76
N VAL A 107 -15.65 22.67 11.56
CA VAL A 107 -16.83 23.48 11.90
C VAL A 107 -16.93 23.61 13.41
N ASN A 108 -16.95 24.85 13.91
CA ASN A 108 -16.93 25.17 15.34
C ASN A 108 -15.80 24.43 16.09
N GLY A 109 -14.61 24.42 15.50
CA GLY A 109 -13.40 23.86 16.10
C GLY A 109 -13.25 22.34 16.00
N LYS A 110 -14.19 21.62 15.39
CA LYS A 110 -14.14 20.15 15.25
C LYS A 110 -13.96 19.73 13.78
N PRO A 111 -13.08 18.76 13.47
CA PRO A 111 -12.94 18.26 12.11
C PRO A 111 -14.26 17.64 11.65
N LEU A 112 -14.66 17.93 10.41
CA LEU A 112 -15.93 17.52 9.84
C LEU A 112 -15.77 16.58 8.63
N GLN A 113 -14.95 16.96 7.65
CA GLN A 113 -14.80 16.19 6.41
C GLN A 113 -13.50 16.58 5.69
N GLY A 114 -12.86 15.61 5.05
CA GLY A 114 -11.89 15.90 4.00
C GLY A 114 -12.55 16.57 2.78
N LEU A 115 -11.77 17.39 2.10
CA LEU A 115 -12.15 18.07 0.86
C LEU A 115 -11.06 17.84 -0.19
N ASP A 116 -11.48 17.51 -1.39
CA ASP A 116 -10.65 17.29 -2.57
C ASP A 116 -11.50 17.47 -3.84
N THR A 117 -10.95 17.16 -5.01
CA THR A 117 -11.68 17.33 -6.29
C THR A 117 -12.92 16.42 -6.40
N ARG A 118 -13.06 15.37 -5.58
CA ARG A 118 -14.21 14.45 -5.49
C ARG A 118 -15.13 14.76 -4.31
N HIS A 119 -14.61 15.34 -3.23
CA HIS A 119 -15.32 15.67 -1.99
C HIS A 119 -15.48 17.17 -1.82
N GLN A 120 -16.38 17.77 -2.59
CA GLN A 120 -16.57 19.23 -2.61
C GLN A 120 -17.64 19.68 -1.61
N GLU A 121 -18.40 18.74 -1.05
CA GLU A 121 -19.58 18.99 -0.21
C GLU A 121 -19.49 18.29 1.12
N ALA A 122 -19.52 19.07 2.20
CA ALA A 122 -19.69 18.58 3.55
C ALA A 122 -21.10 18.88 4.06
N VAL A 123 -22.00 17.88 4.05
CA VAL A 123 -23.33 18.02 4.67
C VAL A 123 -23.17 18.29 6.15
N LEU A 124 -23.86 19.29 6.66
CA LEU A 124 -23.79 19.66 8.07
C LEU A 124 -24.59 18.67 8.93
N PRO A 125 -24.09 18.28 10.11
CA PRO A 125 -24.89 17.60 11.13
C PRO A 125 -26.17 18.38 11.43
N ALA A 126 -27.30 17.69 11.64
CA ALA A 126 -28.59 18.33 11.91
C ALA A 126 -28.52 19.32 13.09
N LYS A 127 -27.70 19.02 14.11
CA LYS A 127 -27.46 19.91 15.26
C LYS A 127 -26.91 21.29 14.90
N TYR A 128 -26.26 21.45 13.74
CA TYR A 128 -25.73 22.74 13.27
C TYR A 128 -26.71 23.50 12.37
N VAL A 129 -27.75 22.85 11.85
CA VAL A 129 -28.74 23.45 10.95
C VAL A 129 -29.91 24.04 11.74
N GLN A 130 -29.59 25.02 12.58
CA GLN A 130 -30.54 25.79 13.39
C GLN A 130 -30.66 27.22 12.84
N GLY A 131 -31.87 27.74 12.69
CA GLY A 131 -32.09 29.07 12.10
C GLY A 131 -31.37 30.19 12.85
N GLY A 132 -30.63 31.03 12.11
CA GLY A 132 -29.88 32.15 12.67
C GLY A 132 -28.57 31.76 13.38
N ARG A 133 -28.23 30.48 13.44
CA ARG A 133 -26.97 30.03 14.05
C ARG A 133 -25.78 30.41 13.18
N GLU A 134 -24.81 31.09 13.77
CA GLU A 134 -23.50 31.32 13.18
C GLU A 134 -22.60 30.08 13.34
N LEU A 135 -21.85 29.76 12.30
CA LEU A 135 -20.87 28.68 12.24
C LEU A 135 -19.49 29.26 11.94
N ASP A 136 -18.51 28.88 12.74
CA ASP A 136 -17.10 29.15 12.48
C ASP A 136 -16.54 28.06 11.56
N LEU A 137 -16.02 28.47 10.40
CA LEU A 137 -15.38 27.58 9.44
C LEU A 137 -13.88 27.80 9.49
N ALA A 138 -13.12 26.71 9.63
CA ALA A 138 -11.67 26.69 9.43
C ALA A 138 -11.31 25.56 8.48
N VAL A 139 -10.37 25.80 7.58
CA VAL A 139 -9.93 24.80 6.60
C VAL A 139 -8.42 24.76 6.60
N LYS A 140 -7.83 23.61 6.92
CA LYS A 140 -6.40 23.38 6.68
C LYS A 140 -6.25 22.78 5.30
N ALA A 141 -5.62 23.49 4.37
CA ALA A 141 -5.43 23.04 3.01
C ALA A 141 -3.95 22.84 2.71
N PHE A 142 -3.67 21.77 1.97
CA PHE A 142 -2.39 21.40 1.39
C PHE A 142 -2.46 21.64 -0.12
N THR A 143 -1.45 22.30 -0.70
CA THR A 143 -1.45 22.65 -2.12
C THR A 143 -1.30 21.43 -3.05
N GLY A 144 -0.68 20.35 -2.57
CA GLY A 144 -0.30 19.19 -3.38
C GLY A 144 1.21 19.13 -3.62
N MET A 145 1.69 17.99 -4.13
CA MET A 145 3.10 17.77 -4.45
C MET A 145 3.53 18.39 -5.79
N ASN A 146 2.57 18.75 -6.64
CA ASN A 146 2.84 19.34 -7.96
C ASN A 146 3.34 20.80 -7.84
N PHE A 147 4.18 21.24 -8.79
CA PHE A 147 4.78 22.59 -8.87
C PHE A 147 3.80 23.71 -9.24
N LYS A 148 2.62 23.77 -8.61
CA LYS A 148 1.60 24.77 -8.90
C LYS A 148 1.03 25.36 -7.61
N GLU A 149 0.62 26.62 -7.70
CA GLU A 149 -0.18 27.29 -6.67
C GLU A 149 -1.57 26.65 -6.58
N GLY A 150 -2.08 26.55 -5.36
CA GLY A 150 -3.43 26.09 -5.06
C GLY A 150 -4.49 27.05 -5.60
N ALA A 151 -5.70 26.52 -5.81
CA ALA A 151 -6.86 27.29 -6.25
C ALA A 151 -8.04 27.01 -5.32
N PHE A 152 -8.64 28.07 -4.77
CA PHE A 152 -9.87 28.00 -3.98
C PHE A 152 -10.92 28.90 -4.64
N THR A 153 -11.82 28.31 -5.44
CA THR A 153 -12.63 29.08 -6.40
C THR A 153 -14.12 29.13 -6.08
N GLN A 154 -14.62 28.26 -5.22
CA GLN A 154 -16.02 28.25 -4.81
C GLN A 154 -16.14 28.05 -3.31
N ALA A 155 -16.94 28.89 -2.66
CA ALA A 155 -17.39 28.69 -1.29
C ALA A 155 -18.85 29.12 -1.15
N LYS A 156 -19.73 28.16 -0.84
CA LYS A 156 -21.16 28.40 -0.73
C LYS A 156 -21.82 27.47 0.28
N LEU A 157 -22.83 27.97 0.96
CA LEU A 157 -23.79 27.16 1.69
C LEU A 157 -24.88 26.73 0.70
N VAL A 158 -25.15 25.43 0.59
CA VAL A 158 -26.17 24.89 -0.32
C VAL A 158 -27.26 24.15 0.44
N LYS A 159 -28.50 24.31 -0.01
CA LYS A 159 -29.64 23.52 0.44
C LYS A 159 -29.91 22.43 -0.58
N ILE A 160 -29.81 21.17 -0.15
CA ILE A 160 -29.96 19.99 -0.98
C ILE A 160 -31.43 19.55 -0.93
N ASN A 161 -32.04 19.37 -2.10
CA ASN A 161 -33.38 18.82 -2.23
C ASN A 161 -33.30 17.28 -2.29
N PRO A 162 -33.76 16.54 -1.25
CA PRO A 162 -33.57 15.09 -1.20
C PRO A 162 -34.27 14.33 -2.33
N ALA A 163 -35.46 14.77 -2.73
CA ALA A 163 -36.20 14.14 -3.82
C ALA A 163 -35.53 14.35 -5.18
N ALA A 164 -34.95 15.53 -5.42
CA ALA A 164 -34.20 15.79 -6.64
C ALA A 164 -32.90 15.00 -6.70
N GLU A 165 -32.18 14.88 -5.58
CA GLU A 165 -30.97 14.07 -5.46
C GLU A 165 -31.28 12.58 -5.75
N GLU A 166 -32.27 12.00 -5.07
CA GLU A 166 -32.64 10.59 -5.25
C GLU A 166 -33.15 10.32 -6.68
N PHE A 167 -33.95 11.23 -7.25
CA PHE A 167 -34.41 11.13 -8.64
C PHE A 167 -33.25 11.11 -9.63
N TYR A 168 -32.27 11.99 -9.47
CA TYR A 168 -31.12 12.04 -10.35
C TYR A 168 -30.36 10.72 -10.37
N TYR A 169 -30.01 10.19 -9.20
CA TYR A 169 -29.23 8.95 -9.11
C TYR A 169 -30.03 7.72 -9.56
N LEU A 170 -31.33 7.65 -9.25
CA LEU A 170 -32.18 6.57 -9.74
C LEU A 170 -32.34 6.60 -11.26
N LEU A 171 -32.64 7.77 -11.83
CA LEU A 171 -32.75 7.95 -13.28
C LEU A 171 -31.45 7.59 -13.99
N ARG A 172 -30.31 8.02 -13.45
CA ARG A 172 -28.98 7.72 -13.99
C ARG A 172 -28.70 6.23 -14.00
N ASN A 173 -28.92 5.53 -12.89
CA ASN A 173 -28.66 4.10 -12.80
C ASN A 173 -29.65 3.28 -13.62
N ALA A 174 -30.92 3.65 -13.67
CA ALA A 174 -31.89 3.02 -14.57
C ALA A 174 -31.47 3.16 -16.04
N PHE A 175 -30.98 4.34 -16.44
CA PHE A 175 -30.48 4.57 -17.79
C PHE A 175 -29.23 3.74 -18.08
N ARG A 176 -28.24 3.75 -17.19
CA ARG A 176 -27.01 2.95 -17.34
C ARG A 176 -27.30 1.45 -17.37
N ALA A 177 -28.22 0.97 -16.54
CA ALA A 177 -28.68 -0.41 -16.56
C ALA A 177 -29.33 -0.78 -17.90
N ALA A 178 -30.21 0.08 -18.44
CA ALA A 178 -30.82 -0.13 -19.74
C ALA A 178 -29.77 -0.28 -20.86
N LEU A 179 -28.70 0.52 -20.84
CA LEU A 179 -27.62 0.44 -21.83
C LEU A 179 -26.82 -0.88 -21.80
N THR A 180 -26.99 -1.70 -20.76
CA THR A 180 -26.34 -3.03 -20.68
C THR A 180 -27.19 -4.15 -21.27
N LEU A 181 -28.43 -3.87 -21.64
CA LEU A 181 -29.38 -4.84 -22.20
C LEU A 181 -29.39 -4.73 -23.72
N ASP A 182 -29.76 -5.82 -24.41
CA ASP A 182 -30.02 -5.77 -25.85
C ASP A 182 -31.27 -4.91 -26.11
N GLU A 183 -31.25 -4.06 -27.16
CA GLU A 183 -32.38 -3.17 -27.48
C GLU A 183 -33.69 -3.93 -27.78
N LYS A 184 -33.61 -5.21 -28.12
CA LYS A 184 -34.76 -6.09 -28.37
C LYS A 184 -35.25 -6.81 -27.11
N ASP A 185 -34.52 -6.70 -26.00
CA ASP A 185 -34.92 -7.26 -24.72
C ASP A 185 -36.21 -6.58 -24.22
N PRO A 186 -37.28 -7.32 -23.89
CA PRO A 186 -38.48 -6.76 -23.30
C PRO A 186 -38.23 -5.93 -22.03
N VAL A 187 -37.21 -6.26 -21.24
CA VAL A 187 -36.80 -5.49 -20.06
C VAL A 187 -36.25 -4.12 -20.48
N PHE A 188 -35.39 -4.06 -21.50
CA PHE A 188 -34.91 -2.78 -22.05
C PHE A 188 -36.07 -1.89 -22.47
N ILE A 189 -37.02 -2.44 -23.23
CA ILE A 189 -38.17 -1.69 -23.75
C ILE A 189 -38.99 -1.10 -22.59
N LYS A 190 -39.25 -1.89 -21.53
CA LYS A 190 -39.98 -1.41 -20.35
C LYS A 190 -39.22 -0.34 -19.58
N VAL A 191 -37.93 -0.56 -19.29
CA VAL A 191 -37.11 0.42 -18.55
C VAL A 191 -37.01 1.74 -19.32
N ALA A 192 -36.84 1.69 -20.64
CA ALA A 192 -36.83 2.88 -21.48
C ALA A 192 -38.16 3.65 -21.44
N GLN A 193 -39.30 2.94 -21.41
CA GLN A 193 -40.63 3.54 -21.24
C GLN A 193 -40.81 4.17 -19.86
N PHE A 194 -40.37 3.51 -18.79
CA PHE A 194 -40.44 4.04 -17.43
C PHE A 194 -39.60 5.31 -17.25
N ILE A 195 -38.38 5.31 -17.80
CA ILE A 195 -37.52 6.50 -17.85
C ILE A 195 -38.21 7.65 -18.60
N ASP A 196 -38.81 7.36 -19.76
CA ASP A 196 -39.49 8.38 -20.55
C ASP A 196 -40.70 8.97 -19.81
N GLN A 197 -41.51 8.12 -19.19
CA GLN A 197 -42.67 8.51 -18.40
C GLN A 197 -42.29 9.37 -17.18
N ALA A 198 -41.20 9.00 -16.49
CA ALA A 198 -40.66 9.79 -15.41
C ALA A 198 -40.21 11.18 -15.89
N LEU A 199 -39.48 11.26 -17.01
CA LEU A 199 -39.06 12.54 -17.60
C LEU A 199 -40.23 13.39 -18.09
N LEU A 200 -41.31 12.79 -18.61
CA LEU A 200 -42.53 13.49 -19.00
C LEU A 200 -43.30 14.06 -17.81
N THR A 201 -43.14 13.46 -16.63
CA THR A 201 -43.79 13.91 -15.39
C THR A 201 -43.16 15.19 -14.85
N VAL A 202 -41.86 15.40 -15.08
CA VAL A 202 -41.13 16.58 -14.59
C VAL A 202 -41.58 17.86 -15.32
N ASP A 203 -42.04 18.85 -14.56
CA ASP A 203 -42.53 20.13 -15.07
C ASP A 203 -41.40 21.14 -15.30
N TYR A 204 -40.83 21.11 -16.49
CA TYR A 204 -39.77 22.04 -16.91
C TYR A 204 -40.24 23.44 -17.32
N ARG A 205 -41.52 23.82 -17.14
CA ARG A 205 -42.00 25.17 -17.53
C ARG A 205 -41.37 26.29 -16.71
N LYS A 206 -41.06 26.00 -15.43
CA LYS A 206 -40.32 26.91 -14.54
C LYS A 206 -39.38 26.10 -13.63
N PRO A 207 -38.20 25.67 -14.15
CA PRO A 207 -37.26 24.85 -13.39
C PRO A 207 -36.82 25.54 -12.11
N GLY A 208 -36.65 24.76 -11.03
CA GLY A 208 -36.32 25.29 -9.69
C GLY A 208 -37.48 25.91 -8.91
N SER A 209 -38.71 25.92 -9.45
CA SER A 209 -39.90 26.33 -8.70
C SER A 209 -40.44 25.22 -7.80
N GLU A 210 -41.33 25.55 -6.86
CA GLU A 210 -42.02 24.58 -6.02
C GLU A 210 -42.79 23.53 -6.84
N ALA A 211 -43.45 23.97 -7.93
CA ALA A 211 -44.14 23.06 -8.86
C ALA A 211 -43.18 22.09 -9.57
N PHE A 212 -41.98 22.57 -9.95
CA PHE A 212 -40.93 21.72 -10.50
C PHE A 212 -40.51 20.65 -9.49
N TYR A 213 -40.15 21.03 -8.26
CA TYR A 213 -39.73 20.05 -7.25
C TYR A 213 -40.83 19.07 -6.84
N ALA A 214 -42.09 19.52 -6.77
CA ALA A 214 -43.23 18.63 -6.55
C ALA A 214 -43.39 17.60 -7.69
N SER A 215 -43.21 18.02 -8.94
CA SER A 215 -43.25 17.11 -10.09
C SER A 215 -42.07 16.13 -10.14
N VAL A 216 -40.89 16.54 -9.66
CA VAL A 216 -39.72 15.66 -9.51
C VAL A 216 -39.98 14.59 -8.45
N ALA A 217 -40.55 14.96 -7.30
CA ALA A 217 -40.93 14.00 -6.27
C ALA A 217 -41.99 13.00 -6.78
N GLN A 218 -42.95 13.47 -7.59
CA GLN A 218 -43.92 12.58 -8.24
C GLN A 218 -43.26 11.63 -9.24
N ALA A 219 -42.34 12.14 -10.07
CA ALA A 219 -41.60 11.34 -11.04
C ALA A 219 -40.73 10.27 -10.36
N LEU A 220 -40.10 10.62 -9.23
CA LEU A 220 -39.31 9.70 -8.40
C LEU A 220 -40.13 8.53 -7.89
N GLU A 221 -41.24 8.80 -7.19
CA GLU A 221 -42.06 7.73 -6.61
C GLU A 221 -42.64 6.82 -7.70
N LYS A 222 -43.03 7.40 -8.85
CA LYS A 222 -43.48 6.61 -9.98
C LYS A 222 -42.38 5.73 -10.57
N LEU A 223 -41.17 6.28 -10.76
CA LEU A 223 -40.03 5.54 -11.29
C LEU A 223 -39.62 4.38 -10.36
N LYS A 224 -39.64 4.58 -9.04
CA LYS A 224 -39.40 3.52 -8.05
C LYS A 224 -40.41 2.38 -8.18
N GLU A 225 -41.70 2.71 -8.23
CA GLU A 225 -42.79 1.74 -8.38
C GLU A 225 -42.63 0.94 -9.68
N ASP A 226 -42.42 1.64 -10.80
CA ASP A 226 -42.32 1.04 -12.12
C ASP A 226 -41.10 0.12 -12.25
N LEU A 227 -39.92 0.56 -11.80
CA LEU A 227 -38.71 -0.27 -11.85
C LEU A 227 -38.83 -1.51 -10.94
N SER A 228 -39.40 -1.34 -9.74
CA SER A 228 -39.61 -2.45 -8.79
C SER A 228 -40.62 -3.49 -9.28
N SER A 229 -41.49 -3.11 -10.23
CA SER A 229 -42.47 -4.03 -10.83
C SER A 229 -41.85 -5.10 -11.72
N ILE A 230 -40.58 -4.93 -12.11
CA ILE A 230 -39.83 -5.94 -12.86
C ILE A 230 -39.34 -7.00 -11.87
N PRO A 231 -39.72 -8.29 -12.04
CA PRO A 231 -39.31 -9.34 -11.12
C PRO A 231 -37.81 -9.65 -11.24
N ALA A 232 -37.19 -10.04 -10.13
CA ALA A 232 -35.84 -10.58 -10.13
C ALA A 232 -35.79 -11.98 -10.75
N SER A 233 -34.68 -12.31 -11.41
CA SER A 233 -34.39 -13.68 -11.85
C SER A 233 -34.10 -14.57 -10.64
N GLU A 234 -34.51 -15.84 -10.67
CA GLU A 234 -34.11 -16.84 -9.66
C GLU A 234 -32.59 -17.11 -9.68
N LEU A 235 -31.94 -16.86 -10.81
CA LEU A 235 -30.49 -17.01 -11.00
C LEU A 235 -29.74 -15.67 -10.87
N ARG A 236 -30.31 -14.71 -10.15
CA ARG A 236 -29.71 -13.38 -9.98
C ARG A 236 -28.38 -13.51 -9.21
N PRO A 237 -27.25 -13.06 -9.78
CA PRO A 237 -25.98 -13.03 -9.06
C PRO A 237 -25.96 -11.90 -8.03
N VAL A 238 -25.11 -12.04 -7.03
CA VAL A 238 -24.93 -11.09 -5.92
C VAL A 238 -23.54 -10.48 -5.99
N VAL A 239 -23.45 -9.16 -5.90
CA VAL A 239 -22.22 -8.40 -5.77
C VAL A 239 -22.25 -7.66 -4.43
N VAL A 240 -21.38 -8.07 -3.52
CA VAL A 240 -21.18 -7.42 -2.22
C VAL A 240 -20.22 -6.24 -2.42
N GLY A 241 -20.71 -5.04 -2.18
CA GLY A 241 -19.92 -3.81 -2.21
C GLY A 241 -19.34 -3.49 -0.84
N VAL A 242 -18.04 -3.28 -0.75
CA VAL A 242 -17.38 -2.72 0.44
C VAL A 242 -16.76 -1.37 0.11
N GLY A 243 -17.03 -0.36 0.95
CA GLY A 243 -16.40 0.94 0.83
C GLY A 243 -14.93 0.87 1.18
N HIS A 244 -14.07 1.43 0.34
CA HIS A 244 -12.62 1.27 0.44
C HIS A 244 -11.91 2.59 0.14
N SER A 245 -10.80 2.84 0.83
CA SER A 245 -9.84 3.86 0.40
C SER A 245 -8.44 3.29 0.55
N HIS A 246 -7.87 2.84 -0.56
CA HIS A 246 -6.45 2.53 -0.60
C HIS A 246 -5.66 3.82 -0.38
N ILE A 247 -4.70 3.77 0.54
CA ILE A 247 -3.81 4.89 0.84
C ILE A 247 -2.41 4.35 0.83
N ASP A 248 -1.62 4.76 -0.16
CA ASP A 248 -0.21 4.43 -0.18
C ASP A 248 0.49 5.13 0.96
N VAL A 249 1.17 4.35 1.82
CA VAL A 249 1.82 4.93 3.01
C VAL A 249 2.91 5.90 2.59
N ALA A 250 3.55 5.65 1.45
CA ALA A 250 4.36 6.59 0.69
C ALA A 250 4.45 6.13 -0.77
N TRP A 251 4.32 7.07 -1.71
CA TRP A 251 4.46 6.81 -3.14
C TRP A 251 4.92 8.08 -3.87
N LEU A 252 3.96 8.91 -4.30
CA LEU A 252 4.20 10.25 -4.87
C LEU A 252 4.27 11.34 -3.79
N TRP A 253 4.25 10.92 -2.52
CA TRP A 253 4.36 11.74 -1.32
C TRP A 253 5.07 10.96 -0.22
N GLN A 254 5.70 11.70 0.69
CA GLN A 254 6.30 11.16 1.92
C GLN A 254 5.25 10.74 2.97
N LEU A 255 5.68 9.95 3.95
CA LEU A 255 4.88 9.50 5.09
C LEU A 255 4.20 10.65 5.83
N LEU A 256 4.86 11.82 5.92
CA LEU A 256 4.30 13.00 6.59
C LEU A 256 2.95 13.45 5.98
N HIS A 257 2.81 13.35 4.66
CA HIS A 257 1.59 13.73 3.95
C HIS A 257 0.50 12.68 4.15
N THR A 258 0.87 11.40 4.16
CA THR A 258 -0.03 10.27 4.42
C THR A 258 -0.76 10.42 5.76
N ARG A 259 -0.08 10.94 6.78
CA ARG A 259 -0.69 11.21 8.10
C ARG A 259 -1.91 12.13 7.98
N GLU A 260 -1.83 13.17 7.14
CA GLU A 260 -2.96 14.06 6.86
C GLU A 260 -3.94 13.50 5.82
N LYS A 261 -3.49 12.70 4.84
CA LYS A 261 -4.38 11.96 3.93
C LYS A 261 -5.33 11.06 4.72
N CYS A 262 -4.82 10.39 5.75
CA CYS A 262 -5.63 9.57 6.65
C CYS A 262 -6.68 10.41 7.37
N SER A 263 -6.33 11.58 7.89
CA SER A 263 -7.27 12.37 8.70
C SER A 263 -8.42 12.90 7.85
N ARG A 264 -8.13 13.33 6.63
CA ARG A 264 -9.11 13.77 5.62
C ARG A 264 -10.02 12.61 5.20
N THR A 265 -9.43 11.50 4.75
CA THR A 265 -10.15 10.33 4.26
C THR A 265 -11.05 9.73 5.35
N PHE A 266 -10.54 9.56 6.56
CA PHE A 266 -11.31 8.95 7.65
C PHE A 266 -12.39 9.88 8.19
N SER A 267 -12.15 11.20 8.22
CA SER A 267 -13.22 12.15 8.51
C SER A 267 -14.35 12.07 7.48
N THR A 268 -14.01 11.92 6.20
CA THR A 268 -14.99 11.72 5.13
C THR A 268 -15.79 10.43 5.31
N ALA A 269 -15.14 9.31 5.57
CA ALA A 269 -15.83 8.04 5.82
C ALA A 269 -16.77 8.12 7.03
N LEU A 270 -16.31 8.68 8.16
CA LEU A 270 -17.14 8.89 9.35
C LEU A 270 -18.35 9.79 9.05
N ARG A 271 -18.14 10.87 8.28
CA ARG A 271 -19.20 11.79 7.88
C ARG A 271 -20.25 11.12 7.00
N LEU A 272 -19.84 10.19 6.14
CA LEU A 272 -20.76 9.39 5.34
C LEU A 272 -21.50 8.35 6.20
N MET A 273 -20.84 7.71 7.17
CA MET A 273 -21.50 6.76 8.08
C MET A 273 -22.62 7.41 8.92
N GLU A 274 -22.53 8.71 9.22
CA GLU A 274 -23.63 9.45 9.84
C GLU A 274 -24.83 9.64 8.90
N GLN A 275 -24.60 9.71 7.58
CA GLN A 275 -25.63 9.96 6.57
C GLN A 275 -26.22 8.67 5.97
N TYR A 276 -25.45 7.59 5.97
CA TYR A 276 -25.78 6.32 5.34
C TYR A 276 -25.65 5.20 6.39
N PRO A 277 -26.75 4.84 7.08
CA PRO A 277 -26.73 3.79 8.10
C PRO A 277 -26.26 2.43 7.59
N GLU A 278 -26.49 2.14 6.30
CA GLU A 278 -26.10 0.90 5.63
C GLU A 278 -24.63 0.87 5.17
N PHE A 279 -23.89 1.97 5.31
CA PHE A 279 -22.53 2.07 4.79
C PHE A 279 -21.54 1.26 5.64
N ILE A 280 -20.80 0.37 4.98
CA ILE A 280 -19.69 -0.39 5.55
C ILE A 280 -18.40 0.02 4.84
N TYR A 281 -17.38 0.30 5.64
CA TYR A 281 -16.07 0.76 5.18
C TYR A 281 -14.97 -0.14 5.72
N ILE A 282 -14.00 -0.53 4.88
CA ILE A 282 -12.82 -1.29 5.28
C ILE A 282 -11.56 -0.41 5.23
N GLN A 283 -10.67 -0.60 6.19
CA GLN A 283 -9.28 -0.14 6.10
C GLN A 283 -8.30 -1.20 6.63
N SER A 284 -7.32 -1.53 5.79
CA SER A 284 -6.44 -2.71 5.85
C SER A 284 -5.19 -2.55 6.70
N GLN A 285 -4.67 -1.33 6.83
CA GLN A 285 -3.30 -1.08 7.29
C GLN A 285 -3.24 -0.60 8.75
N ALA A 286 -2.61 -1.38 9.64
CA ALA A 286 -2.45 -1.04 11.05
C ALA A 286 -1.67 0.27 11.27
N GLN A 287 -0.65 0.51 10.44
CA GLN A 287 0.18 1.72 10.49
C GLN A 287 -0.64 3.01 10.32
N LEU A 288 -1.69 2.99 9.49
CA LEU A 288 -2.53 4.17 9.26
C LEU A 288 -3.39 4.51 10.48
N TYR A 289 -3.89 3.49 11.19
CA TYR A 289 -4.58 3.69 12.46
C TYR A 289 -3.64 4.23 13.54
N LYS A 290 -2.38 3.75 13.58
CA LYS A 290 -1.37 4.27 14.51
C LYS A 290 -1.10 5.76 14.26
N PHE A 291 -0.95 6.18 12.99
CA PHE A 291 -0.81 7.60 12.65
C PHE A 291 -1.98 8.44 13.16
N ILE A 292 -3.22 7.98 12.97
CA ILE A 292 -4.40 8.72 13.42
C ILE A 292 -4.58 8.72 14.93
N LYS A 293 -4.21 7.62 15.60
CA LYS A 293 -4.16 7.57 17.06
C LYS A 293 -3.22 8.63 17.64
N GLU A 294 -2.05 8.81 17.02
CA GLU A 294 -1.03 9.77 17.45
C GLU A 294 -1.44 11.22 17.10
N ASP A 295 -1.92 11.44 15.88
CA ASP A 295 -2.09 12.79 15.32
C ASP A 295 -3.48 13.39 15.53
N TYR A 296 -4.52 12.55 15.53
CA TYR A 296 -5.93 12.97 15.55
C TYR A 296 -6.77 12.07 16.47
N PRO A 297 -6.54 12.10 17.80
CA PRO A 297 -7.20 11.20 18.76
C PRO A 297 -8.73 11.31 18.76
N ASP A 298 -9.29 12.48 18.43
CA ASP A 298 -10.74 12.68 18.28
C ASP A 298 -11.34 11.92 17.09
N ILE A 299 -10.60 11.82 15.97
CA ILE A 299 -10.99 11.02 14.81
C ILE A 299 -10.83 9.54 15.16
N TYR A 300 -9.70 9.18 15.79
CA TYR A 300 -9.43 7.81 16.22
C TYR A 300 -10.52 7.24 17.15
N ARG A 301 -11.00 8.04 18.11
CA ARG A 301 -12.11 7.65 19.00
C ARG A 301 -13.38 7.34 18.19
N GLN A 302 -13.73 8.17 17.21
CA GLN A 302 -14.90 7.95 16.37
C GLN A 302 -14.76 6.70 15.50
N ILE A 303 -13.56 6.42 15.00
CA ILE A 303 -13.26 5.15 14.31
C ILE A 303 -13.55 3.98 15.25
N LYS A 304 -13.02 3.99 16.48
CA LYS A 304 -13.31 2.92 17.48
C LYS A 304 -14.80 2.73 17.73
N GLU A 305 -15.57 3.80 17.79
CA GLU A 305 -17.03 3.75 17.94
C GLU A 305 -17.70 3.07 16.73
N GLN A 306 -17.25 3.36 15.50
CA GLN A 306 -17.79 2.73 14.30
C GLN A 306 -17.32 1.28 14.10
N VAL A 307 -16.13 0.93 14.59
CA VAL A 307 -15.67 -0.47 14.65
C VAL A 307 -16.54 -1.27 15.61
N ALA A 308 -16.78 -0.76 16.83
CA ALA A 308 -17.67 -1.40 17.79
C ALA A 308 -19.13 -1.51 17.30
N ALA A 309 -19.56 -0.60 16.42
CA ALA A 309 -20.86 -0.64 15.76
C ALA A 309 -20.92 -1.57 14.53
N GLY A 310 -19.81 -2.20 14.13
CA GLY A 310 -19.73 -3.10 12.97
C GLY A 310 -19.82 -2.41 11.61
N ARG A 311 -19.61 -1.09 11.53
CA ARG A 311 -19.70 -0.31 10.28
C ARG A 311 -18.34 0.07 9.72
N TRP A 312 -17.32 0.07 10.57
CA TRP A 312 -15.92 0.20 10.17
C TRP A 312 -15.23 -1.16 10.35
N GLU A 313 -14.95 -1.83 9.24
CA GLU A 313 -14.26 -3.10 9.23
C GLU A 313 -12.75 -2.91 9.33
N VAL A 314 -12.17 -3.56 10.34
CA VAL A 314 -10.72 -3.68 10.53
C VAL A 314 -10.33 -5.10 10.10
N ASN A 315 -9.84 -5.24 8.87
CA ASN A 315 -9.43 -6.54 8.30
C ASN A 315 -8.15 -6.34 7.48
N GLY A 316 -7.61 -7.35 6.82
CA GLY A 316 -6.39 -7.26 6.01
C GLY A 316 -5.14 -7.84 6.67
N GLY A 317 -5.05 -7.82 8.01
CA GLY A 317 -4.13 -8.64 8.81
C GLY A 317 -2.67 -8.17 8.93
N MET A 318 -2.15 -7.35 8.00
CA MET A 318 -0.75 -6.89 8.03
C MET A 318 -0.56 -5.49 8.66
N TRP A 319 0.69 -5.16 9.02
CA TRP A 319 1.06 -3.83 9.52
C TRP A 319 0.91 -2.74 8.44
N VAL A 320 1.40 -3.04 7.24
CA VAL A 320 1.16 -2.31 5.99
C VAL A 320 0.80 -3.30 4.88
N GLU A 321 0.31 -2.83 3.74
CA GLU A 321 0.17 -3.68 2.55
C GLU A 321 1.57 -3.93 1.95
N ALA A 322 2.26 -4.95 2.46
CA ALA A 322 3.69 -5.17 2.22
C ALA A 322 3.99 -5.90 0.90
N ASP A 323 5.15 -5.61 0.32
CA ASP A 323 5.69 -6.41 -0.78
C ASP A 323 5.93 -7.86 -0.34
N CYS A 324 5.54 -8.80 -1.21
CA CYS A 324 5.54 -10.23 -0.92
C CYS A 324 6.66 -11.00 -1.64
N ASN A 325 7.59 -10.32 -2.32
CA ASN A 325 8.67 -10.96 -3.09
C ASN A 325 10.05 -10.69 -2.49
N VAL A 326 10.38 -9.43 -2.20
CA VAL A 326 11.69 -9.00 -1.69
C VAL A 326 11.79 -9.22 -0.17
N THR A 327 10.67 -9.12 0.52
CA THR A 327 10.54 -9.28 1.97
C THR A 327 10.83 -10.72 2.41
N SER A 328 11.59 -10.92 3.51
CA SER A 328 11.81 -12.27 4.05
C SER A 328 10.55 -12.91 4.62
N GLY A 329 10.53 -14.24 4.72
CA GLY A 329 9.46 -14.98 5.39
C GLY A 329 9.23 -14.55 6.85
N GLU A 330 10.32 -14.30 7.62
CA GLU A 330 10.20 -13.78 8.99
C GLU A 330 9.55 -12.39 9.00
N SER A 331 9.95 -11.50 8.09
CA SER A 331 9.32 -10.18 8.00
C SER A 331 7.84 -10.27 7.63
N LEU A 332 7.44 -11.17 6.72
CA LEU A 332 6.02 -11.41 6.44
C LEU A 332 5.26 -11.91 7.69
N VAL A 333 5.86 -12.81 8.48
CA VAL A 333 5.29 -13.21 9.78
C VAL A 333 5.17 -11.99 10.72
N ARG A 334 6.17 -11.10 10.74
CA ARG A 334 6.12 -9.87 11.54
C ARG A 334 5.08 -8.87 11.04
N GLN A 335 4.83 -8.77 9.73
CA GLN A 335 3.73 -7.98 9.17
C GLN A 335 2.40 -8.42 9.80
N PHE A 336 2.11 -9.73 9.80
CA PHE A 336 0.90 -10.26 10.43
C PHE A 336 0.91 -10.07 11.94
N LEU A 337 2.00 -10.41 12.63
CA LEU A 337 2.09 -10.31 14.08
C LEU A 337 1.86 -8.88 14.56
N PHE A 338 2.48 -7.88 13.92
CA PHE A 338 2.30 -6.48 14.30
C PHE A 338 0.93 -5.95 13.91
N GLY A 339 0.43 -6.31 12.73
CA GLY A 339 -0.91 -5.92 12.27
C GLY A 339 -2.02 -6.48 13.16
N THR A 340 -2.14 -7.80 13.25
CA THR A 340 -3.17 -8.48 14.05
C THR A 340 -3.11 -8.11 15.53
N ARG A 341 -1.91 -8.06 16.15
CA ARG A 341 -1.76 -7.64 17.55
C ARG A 341 -2.22 -6.21 17.77
N PHE A 342 -1.97 -5.30 16.83
CA PHE A 342 -2.47 -3.94 16.92
C PHE A 342 -4.01 -3.93 16.84
N PHE A 343 -4.60 -4.67 15.90
CA PHE A 343 -6.05 -4.74 15.75
C PHE A 343 -6.75 -5.35 16.96
N GLU A 344 -6.23 -6.44 17.50
CA GLU A 344 -6.74 -7.08 18.71
C GLU A 344 -6.66 -6.11 19.90
N LYS A 345 -5.48 -5.51 20.14
CA LYS A 345 -5.27 -4.60 21.28
C LYS A 345 -6.14 -3.35 21.21
N GLU A 346 -6.25 -2.74 20.04
CA GLU A 346 -6.89 -1.44 19.89
C GLU A 346 -8.39 -1.52 19.64
N PHE A 347 -8.85 -2.57 18.97
CA PHE A 347 -10.24 -2.72 18.52
C PHE A 347 -10.92 -4.01 19.01
N GLY A 348 -10.19 -4.99 19.53
CA GLY A 348 -10.75 -6.29 19.93
C GLY A 348 -11.22 -7.15 18.76
N VAL A 349 -10.62 -6.95 17.58
CA VAL A 349 -11.01 -7.60 16.32
C VAL A 349 -9.94 -8.60 15.89
N ASN A 350 -10.37 -9.77 15.42
CA ASN A 350 -9.54 -10.74 14.73
C ASN A 350 -9.83 -10.68 13.23
N CYS A 351 -8.78 -10.56 12.41
CA CYS A 351 -8.91 -10.57 10.96
C CYS A 351 -9.05 -12.01 10.45
N ASN A 352 -9.84 -12.22 9.39
CA ASN A 352 -9.96 -13.52 8.71
C ASN A 352 -9.41 -13.49 7.26
N THR A 353 -9.14 -12.29 6.73
CA THR A 353 -8.80 -12.09 5.32
C THR A 353 -7.52 -11.28 5.17
N LEU A 354 -6.57 -11.78 4.37
CA LEU A 354 -5.45 -10.98 3.89
C LEU A 354 -5.93 -10.12 2.70
N TRP A 355 -5.80 -8.81 2.83
CA TRP A 355 -6.21 -7.82 1.84
C TRP A 355 -4.98 -7.16 1.22
N LEU A 356 -4.61 -7.54 0.00
CA LEU A 356 -3.47 -6.97 -0.74
C LEU A 356 -3.88 -6.67 -2.20
N PRO A 357 -4.66 -5.59 -2.43
CA PRO A 357 -5.12 -5.24 -3.76
C PRO A 357 -3.99 -4.85 -4.72
N ASP A 358 -2.94 -4.16 -4.25
CA ASP A 358 -1.96 -3.51 -5.13
C ASP A 358 -0.53 -4.08 -5.10
N VAL A 359 -0.29 -5.22 -4.45
CA VAL A 359 1.06 -5.80 -4.35
C VAL A 359 1.50 -6.48 -5.65
N PHE A 360 2.78 -6.30 -6.01
CA PHE A 360 3.36 -6.70 -7.30
C PHE A 360 3.77 -8.18 -7.39
N GLY A 361 2.84 -9.08 -7.11
CA GLY A 361 3.03 -10.54 -7.14
C GLY A 361 3.14 -11.16 -5.74
N TYR A 362 2.94 -12.49 -5.66
CA TYR A 362 2.82 -13.17 -4.36
C TYR A 362 3.57 -14.50 -4.31
N SER A 363 4.44 -14.64 -3.30
CA SER A 363 5.24 -15.84 -3.03
C SER A 363 4.40 -17.09 -2.74
N TRP A 364 4.87 -18.25 -3.19
CA TRP A 364 4.24 -19.55 -2.99
C TRP A 364 4.24 -20.03 -1.52
N ALA A 365 5.02 -19.38 -0.64
CA ALA A 365 4.99 -19.65 0.79
C ALA A 365 3.83 -18.95 1.51
N LEU A 366 3.20 -17.95 0.89
CA LEU A 366 2.23 -17.08 1.56
C LEU A 366 0.98 -17.81 2.09
N PRO A 367 0.39 -18.83 1.42
CA PRO A 367 -0.74 -19.59 1.97
C PRO A 367 -0.45 -20.19 3.35
N GLN A 368 0.75 -20.73 3.54
CA GLN A 368 1.18 -21.27 4.84
C GLN A 368 1.26 -20.18 5.91
N ILE A 369 1.83 -19.02 5.56
CA ILE A 369 2.01 -17.89 6.48
C ILE A 369 0.64 -17.31 6.86
N ILE A 370 -0.26 -17.09 5.90
CA ILE A 370 -1.64 -16.63 6.12
C ILE A 370 -2.34 -17.53 7.14
N LYS A 371 -2.34 -18.85 6.87
CA LYS A 371 -3.06 -19.81 7.70
C LYS A 371 -2.48 -19.93 9.10
N LYS A 372 -1.15 -19.95 9.23
CA LYS A 372 -0.47 -19.98 10.54
C LYS A 372 -0.60 -18.66 11.32
N SER A 373 -0.92 -17.56 10.64
CA SER A 373 -1.21 -16.27 11.26
C SER A 373 -2.67 -16.11 11.69
N GLY A 374 -3.50 -17.15 11.50
CA GLY A 374 -4.90 -17.17 11.95
C GLY A 374 -5.91 -16.62 10.94
N LEU A 375 -5.51 -16.43 9.68
CA LEU A 375 -6.39 -15.97 8.60
C LEU A 375 -6.71 -17.14 7.65
N ASP A 376 -7.90 -17.13 7.04
CA ASP A 376 -8.38 -18.23 6.21
C ASP A 376 -8.48 -17.88 4.72
N TYR A 377 -8.51 -16.57 4.43
CA TYR A 377 -8.89 -16.03 3.12
C TYR A 377 -7.87 -15.05 2.56
N PHE A 378 -7.85 -14.90 1.24
CA PHE A 378 -6.99 -13.97 0.52
C PHE A 378 -7.74 -13.22 -0.59
N MET A 379 -7.54 -11.90 -0.65
CA MET A 379 -8.08 -11.01 -1.67
C MET A 379 -6.95 -10.22 -2.35
N THR A 380 -6.94 -10.22 -3.69
CA THR A 380 -6.10 -9.32 -4.50
C THR A 380 -6.75 -9.02 -5.86
N ILE A 381 -6.23 -8.03 -6.61
CA ILE A 381 -6.56 -7.81 -8.03
C ILE A 381 -5.36 -7.72 -8.95
N LYS A 382 -4.14 -7.49 -8.44
CA LYS A 382 -3.00 -7.04 -9.27
C LYS A 382 -2.60 -8.06 -10.33
N ILE A 383 -2.80 -9.36 -10.08
CA ILE A 383 -2.52 -10.43 -11.05
C ILE A 383 -3.30 -10.25 -12.37
N SER A 384 -4.46 -9.59 -12.33
CA SER A 384 -5.26 -9.28 -13.52
C SER A 384 -4.58 -8.31 -14.50
N TRP A 385 -3.50 -7.64 -14.07
CA TRP A 385 -2.71 -6.69 -14.86
C TRP A 385 -1.61 -7.35 -15.71
N SER A 386 -1.41 -8.66 -15.57
CA SER A 386 -0.37 -9.43 -16.30
C SER A 386 -0.37 -9.14 -17.81
N GLN A 387 0.81 -8.85 -18.36
CA GLN A 387 1.00 -8.35 -19.74
C GLN A 387 0.80 -9.42 -20.80
N PHE A 388 1.06 -10.70 -20.52
CA PHE A 388 1.00 -11.77 -21.51
C PHE A 388 -0.21 -12.67 -21.29
N ASN A 389 -0.39 -13.17 -20.07
CA ASN A 389 -1.42 -14.15 -19.77
C ASN A 389 -2.53 -13.56 -18.89
N ARG A 390 -3.77 -13.90 -19.23
CA ARG A 390 -4.89 -13.72 -18.30
C ARG A 390 -4.87 -14.89 -17.32
N PHE A 391 -4.79 -14.59 -16.03
CA PHE A 391 -4.91 -15.63 -15.01
C PHE A 391 -6.26 -16.36 -15.13
N PRO A 392 -6.30 -17.70 -14.99
CA PRO A 392 -7.47 -18.49 -15.37
C PRO A 392 -8.58 -18.55 -14.32
N TYR A 393 -8.34 -18.07 -13.08
CA TYR A 393 -9.29 -18.17 -11.98
C TYR A 393 -9.48 -16.84 -11.23
N ASP A 394 -10.73 -16.48 -10.98
CA ASP A 394 -11.12 -15.38 -10.08
C ASP A 394 -11.56 -15.91 -8.70
N THR A 395 -11.89 -17.19 -8.56
CA THR A 395 -12.13 -17.86 -7.26
C THR A 395 -11.55 -19.26 -7.25
N PHE A 396 -10.64 -19.53 -6.30
CA PHE A 396 -9.86 -20.75 -6.28
C PHE A 396 -9.26 -21.03 -4.89
N ARG A 397 -8.84 -22.27 -4.64
CA ARG A 397 -7.95 -22.59 -3.52
C ARG A 397 -6.51 -22.35 -3.94
N TRP A 398 -5.81 -21.46 -3.24
CA TRP A 398 -4.38 -21.28 -3.45
C TRP A 398 -3.61 -22.20 -2.52
N ARG A 399 -2.90 -23.18 -3.10
CA ARG A 399 -2.13 -24.17 -2.35
C ARG A 399 -0.66 -23.76 -2.27
N GLY A 400 -0.19 -23.53 -1.05
CA GLY A 400 1.21 -23.24 -0.73
C GLY A 400 2.13 -24.42 -1.01
N ILE A 401 3.44 -24.16 -1.02
CA ILE A 401 4.46 -25.17 -1.31
C ILE A 401 4.44 -26.37 -0.35
N ASP A 402 3.91 -26.17 0.87
CA ASP A 402 3.75 -27.20 1.90
C ASP A 402 2.42 -27.96 1.81
N GLY A 403 1.53 -27.57 0.90
CA GLY A 403 0.19 -28.13 0.75
C GLY A 403 -0.91 -27.39 1.53
N THR A 404 -0.60 -26.36 2.30
CA THR A 404 -1.61 -25.52 2.98
C THR A 404 -2.46 -24.78 1.94
N GLU A 405 -3.78 -24.70 2.14
CA GLU A 405 -4.69 -23.99 1.24
C GLU A 405 -5.39 -22.80 1.91
N VAL A 406 -5.57 -21.73 1.14
CA VAL A 406 -6.40 -20.57 1.49
C VAL A 406 -7.39 -20.29 0.36
N LEU A 407 -8.63 -19.92 0.71
CA LEU A 407 -9.60 -19.50 -0.31
C LEU A 407 -9.18 -18.12 -0.84
N THR A 408 -9.05 -18.02 -2.16
CA THR A 408 -8.63 -16.78 -2.81
C THR A 408 -9.72 -16.30 -3.75
N HIS A 409 -10.04 -15.00 -3.67
CA HIS A 409 -10.98 -14.34 -4.56
C HIS A 409 -10.36 -13.07 -5.16
N PHE A 410 -10.47 -12.90 -6.47
CA PHE A 410 -10.10 -11.67 -7.15
C PHE A 410 -11.33 -10.81 -7.38
N ILE A 411 -11.28 -9.53 -6.99
CA ILE A 411 -12.32 -8.57 -7.39
C ILE A 411 -12.25 -8.42 -8.91
N THR A 412 -13.38 -8.60 -9.59
CA THR A 412 -13.49 -8.63 -11.07
C THR A 412 -14.04 -7.35 -11.68
N THR A 413 -14.17 -6.30 -10.87
CA THR A 413 -14.75 -5.00 -11.26
C THR A 413 -13.92 -4.30 -12.32
N LYS A 414 -14.60 -3.73 -13.32
CA LYS A 414 -14.04 -2.83 -14.34
C LYS A 414 -14.89 -1.58 -14.45
N ASN A 415 -14.26 -0.41 -14.34
CA ASN A 415 -14.96 0.86 -14.36
C ASN A 415 -15.43 1.26 -15.75
N ARG A 416 -14.76 0.80 -16.81
CA ARG A 416 -15.11 1.12 -18.20
C ARG A 416 -15.11 -0.11 -19.10
N PRO A 417 -16.00 -0.14 -20.12
CA PRO A 417 -15.90 -1.11 -21.19
C PRO A 417 -14.53 -1.02 -21.87
N GLY A 418 -13.83 -2.16 -21.98
CA GLY A 418 -12.51 -2.24 -22.61
C GLY A 418 -11.32 -2.14 -21.65
N ASP A 419 -11.54 -1.84 -20.36
CA ASP A 419 -10.47 -1.94 -19.36
C ASP A 419 -9.90 -3.37 -19.37
N ARG A 420 -8.56 -3.48 -19.46
CA ARG A 420 -7.89 -4.79 -19.46
C ARG A 420 -7.82 -5.37 -18.05
N ALA A 421 -7.43 -4.53 -17.10
CA ALA A 421 -7.22 -4.86 -15.70
C ALA A 421 -8.50 -4.77 -14.87
N TYR A 422 -8.53 -5.47 -13.75
CA TYR A 422 -9.52 -5.23 -12.69
C TYR A 422 -9.08 -4.05 -11.80
N THR A 423 -10.00 -3.54 -10.98
CA THR A 423 -9.75 -2.43 -10.06
C THR A 423 -10.38 -2.65 -8.69
N TYR A 424 -9.70 -2.16 -7.65
CA TYR A 424 -10.24 -1.98 -6.29
C TYR A 424 -10.78 -0.57 -6.04
N ASN A 425 -10.67 0.33 -7.04
CA ASN A 425 -11.25 1.67 -7.05
C ASN A 425 -12.55 1.66 -7.88
N GLY A 426 -13.41 0.67 -7.60
CA GLY A 426 -14.64 0.43 -8.35
C GLY A 426 -15.66 1.56 -8.20
N PHE A 427 -16.49 1.76 -9.22
CA PHE A 427 -17.70 2.56 -9.12
C PHE A 427 -18.91 1.68 -8.81
N THR A 428 -19.97 2.29 -8.28
CA THR A 428 -21.21 1.60 -7.90
C THR A 428 -22.34 1.81 -8.91
N ASP A 429 -22.04 2.38 -10.08
CA ASP A 429 -23.01 2.51 -11.17
C ASP A 429 -23.49 1.13 -11.67
N ALA A 430 -24.75 1.06 -12.11
CA ALA A 430 -25.40 -0.20 -12.48
C ALA A 430 -24.66 -1.02 -13.55
N ASP A 431 -24.05 -0.37 -14.54
CA ASP A 431 -23.24 -1.02 -15.58
C ASP A 431 -21.90 -1.54 -15.05
N VAL A 432 -21.30 -0.87 -14.08
CA VAL A 432 -20.06 -1.33 -13.42
C VAL A 432 -20.33 -2.52 -12.52
N VAL A 433 -21.42 -2.52 -11.75
CA VAL A 433 -21.85 -3.70 -10.98
C VAL A 433 -22.10 -4.89 -11.91
N LYS A 434 -22.76 -4.67 -13.06
CA LYS A 434 -22.96 -5.72 -14.04
C LYS A 434 -21.64 -6.21 -14.65
N SER A 435 -20.70 -5.31 -14.91
CA SER A 435 -19.39 -5.67 -15.47
C SER A 435 -18.64 -6.63 -14.55
N ALA A 436 -18.70 -6.46 -13.23
CA ALA A 436 -18.08 -7.38 -12.28
C ALA A 436 -18.55 -8.83 -12.48
N TRP A 437 -19.88 -9.02 -12.62
CA TRP A 437 -20.45 -10.33 -12.94
C TRP A 437 -20.07 -10.81 -14.35
N ASP A 438 -20.20 -9.95 -15.36
CA ASP A 438 -19.93 -10.32 -16.75
C ASP A 438 -18.48 -10.81 -16.93
N ASN A 439 -17.52 -10.20 -16.23
CA ASN A 439 -16.10 -10.57 -16.29
C ASN A 439 -15.74 -11.85 -15.54
N TYR A 440 -16.52 -12.23 -14.51
CA TYR A 440 -16.19 -13.36 -13.63
C TYR A 440 -16.11 -14.69 -14.38
N GLN A 441 -15.07 -15.47 -14.15
CA GLN A 441 -14.79 -16.70 -14.90
C GLN A 441 -15.55 -17.93 -14.36
N GLN A 442 -15.61 -18.13 -13.04
CA GLN A 442 -16.16 -19.35 -12.41
C GLN A 442 -17.67 -19.30 -12.17
N LYS A 443 -18.45 -18.82 -13.15
CA LYS A 443 -19.91 -18.64 -13.05
C LYS A 443 -20.70 -19.93 -12.80
N ASP A 444 -20.13 -21.09 -13.12
CA ASP A 444 -20.74 -22.40 -12.92
C ASP A 444 -20.55 -22.95 -11.50
N VAL A 445 -19.62 -22.37 -10.73
CA VAL A 445 -19.30 -22.73 -9.34
C VAL A 445 -19.92 -21.75 -8.35
N ASN A 446 -19.96 -20.47 -8.69
CA ASN A 446 -20.34 -19.41 -7.75
C ASN A 446 -21.07 -18.24 -8.45
N ASN A 447 -21.96 -17.58 -7.70
CA ASN A 447 -22.68 -16.38 -8.13
C ASN A 447 -22.57 -15.20 -7.14
N LEU A 448 -21.70 -15.30 -6.13
CA LEU A 448 -21.43 -14.29 -5.11
C LEU A 448 -20.05 -13.64 -5.33
N LEU A 449 -20.01 -12.35 -5.61
CA LEU A 449 -18.78 -11.60 -5.91
C LEU A 449 -18.54 -10.46 -4.91
N LEU A 450 -17.28 -10.07 -4.77
CA LEU A 450 -16.89 -8.88 -4.01
C LEU A 450 -16.52 -7.74 -4.97
N SER A 451 -16.90 -6.51 -4.60
CA SER A 451 -16.42 -5.29 -5.23
C SER A 451 -15.99 -4.28 -4.16
N ALA A 452 -14.75 -3.81 -4.25
CA ALA A 452 -14.31 -2.63 -3.52
C ALA A 452 -14.66 -1.38 -4.31
N TYR A 453 -15.22 -0.37 -3.65
CA TYR A 453 -15.55 0.90 -4.27
C TYR A 453 -15.03 2.09 -3.47
N GLY A 454 -14.62 3.13 -4.20
CA GLY A 454 -13.99 4.32 -3.64
C GLY A 454 -12.85 4.82 -4.51
N TRP A 455 -12.37 6.03 -4.22
CA TRP A 455 -11.12 6.54 -4.76
C TRP A 455 -9.97 6.11 -3.85
N GLY A 456 -8.90 5.59 -4.44
CA GLY A 456 -7.75 5.03 -3.73
C GLY A 456 -6.44 5.63 -4.21
N ASP A 457 -5.35 4.89 -3.97
CA ASP A 457 -3.96 5.18 -4.31
C ASP A 457 -3.39 6.40 -3.57
N GLY A 458 -4.23 7.33 -3.10
CA GLY A 458 -3.84 8.46 -2.27
C GLY A 458 -4.91 8.97 -1.31
N GLY A 459 -5.91 8.13 -1.00
CA GLY A 459 -7.05 8.48 -0.14
C GLY A 459 -8.22 9.12 -0.88
N GLY A 460 -8.98 9.94 -0.17
CA GLY A 460 -10.26 10.50 -0.64
C GLY A 460 -11.40 9.54 -0.36
N GLY A 461 -11.33 8.32 -0.90
CA GLY A 461 -12.24 7.23 -0.55
C GLY A 461 -13.61 7.30 -1.20
N VAL A 462 -14.61 6.81 -0.47
CA VAL A 462 -16.00 6.70 -0.92
C VAL A 462 -16.66 8.07 -1.03
N THR A 463 -17.40 8.31 -2.12
CA THR A 463 -18.18 9.54 -2.30
C THR A 463 -19.65 9.36 -1.94
N ARG A 464 -20.36 10.48 -1.71
CA ARG A 464 -21.82 10.47 -1.55
C ARG A 464 -22.52 9.84 -2.76
N GLU A 465 -22.07 10.22 -3.95
CA GLU A 465 -22.57 9.70 -5.22
C GLU A 465 -22.53 8.17 -5.27
N MET A 466 -21.45 7.55 -4.81
CA MET A 466 -21.33 6.09 -4.80
C MET A 466 -22.38 5.42 -3.91
N LEU A 467 -22.73 6.04 -2.78
CA LEU A 467 -23.74 5.52 -1.86
C LEU A 467 -25.16 5.74 -2.38
N GLU A 468 -25.43 6.87 -3.04
CA GLU A 468 -26.73 7.10 -3.69
C GLU A 468 -26.95 6.17 -4.90
N ASN A 469 -25.89 5.89 -5.66
CA ASN A 469 -25.90 4.82 -6.67
C ASN A 469 -26.24 3.46 -6.06
N ALA A 470 -25.60 3.10 -4.94
CA ALA A 470 -25.88 1.84 -4.24
C ALA A 470 -27.35 1.75 -3.77
N ARG A 471 -27.95 2.85 -3.32
CA ARG A 471 -29.38 2.91 -2.99
C ARG A 471 -30.27 2.75 -4.23
N ALA A 472 -29.89 3.35 -5.36
CA ALA A 472 -30.64 3.21 -6.61
C ALA A 472 -30.70 1.75 -7.10
N MET A 473 -29.66 0.95 -6.86
CA MET A 473 -29.62 -0.48 -7.24
C MET A 473 -30.75 -1.31 -6.62
N LYS A 474 -31.32 -0.91 -5.48
CA LYS A 474 -32.44 -1.59 -4.82
C LYS A 474 -33.68 -1.70 -5.71
N TYR A 475 -33.85 -0.81 -6.67
CA TYR A 475 -34.99 -0.77 -7.57
C TYR A 475 -34.73 -1.50 -8.91
N LEU A 476 -33.49 -1.96 -9.15
CA LEU A 476 -33.05 -2.54 -10.43
C LEU A 476 -32.99 -4.08 -10.36
N ASN A 477 -34.13 -4.73 -10.11
CA ASN A 477 -34.23 -6.18 -9.88
C ASN A 477 -33.76 -7.06 -11.04
N PHE A 478 -33.67 -6.50 -12.24
CA PHE A 478 -33.18 -7.16 -13.46
C PHE A 478 -31.65 -7.10 -13.62
N MET A 479 -30.95 -6.39 -12.74
CA MET A 479 -29.48 -6.34 -12.67
C MET A 479 -28.96 -7.30 -11.59
N PRO A 480 -27.65 -7.60 -11.50
CA PRO A 480 -27.09 -8.24 -10.31
C PRO A 480 -27.55 -7.52 -9.03
N GLU A 481 -27.77 -8.28 -7.97
CA GLU A 481 -28.02 -7.68 -6.66
C GLU A 481 -26.76 -6.96 -6.20
N PHE A 482 -26.88 -5.69 -5.82
CA PHE A 482 -25.79 -4.96 -5.20
C PHE A 482 -26.17 -4.63 -3.76
N ARG A 483 -25.44 -5.20 -2.80
CA ARG A 483 -25.65 -4.93 -1.38
C ARG A 483 -24.34 -4.51 -0.73
N LEU A 484 -24.42 -3.61 0.23
CA LEU A 484 -23.25 -3.21 1.02
C LEU A 484 -22.97 -4.27 2.09
N GLY A 485 -21.72 -4.65 2.28
CA GLY A 485 -21.31 -5.73 3.18
C GLY A 485 -19.86 -5.62 3.65
N SER A 486 -19.49 -6.46 4.61
CA SER A 486 -18.11 -6.62 5.07
C SER A 486 -17.38 -7.66 4.22
N VAL A 487 -16.05 -7.56 4.15
CA VAL A 487 -15.18 -8.53 3.48
C VAL A 487 -15.16 -9.85 4.22
N GLY A 488 -15.09 -9.81 5.56
CA GLY A 488 -15.12 -11.00 6.39
C GLY A 488 -16.37 -11.86 6.16
N ASP A 489 -17.56 -11.25 6.21
CA ASP A 489 -18.83 -11.96 6.01
C ASP A 489 -18.93 -12.48 4.56
N PHE A 490 -18.47 -11.70 3.57
CA PHE A 490 -18.43 -12.13 2.17
C PHE A 490 -17.64 -13.43 2.01
N PHE A 491 -16.44 -13.52 2.61
CA PHE A 491 -15.62 -14.71 2.45
C PHE A 491 -16.18 -15.92 3.20
N GLU A 492 -16.82 -15.72 4.35
CA GLU A 492 -17.52 -16.81 5.06
C GLU A 492 -18.69 -17.36 4.23
N GLU A 493 -19.46 -16.47 3.59
CA GLU A 493 -20.55 -16.85 2.70
C GLU A 493 -20.03 -17.53 1.42
N LEU A 494 -18.94 -17.01 0.83
CA LEU A 494 -18.29 -17.60 -0.33
C LEU A 494 -17.74 -18.99 -0.01
N ASP A 495 -17.02 -19.14 1.11
CA ASP A 495 -16.44 -20.42 1.53
C ASP A 495 -17.55 -21.45 1.74
N ALA A 496 -18.64 -21.09 2.41
CA ALA A 496 -19.81 -21.95 2.56
C ALA A 496 -20.46 -22.33 1.21
N ALA A 497 -20.51 -21.40 0.25
CA ALA A 497 -21.09 -21.65 -1.07
C ALA A 497 -20.25 -22.61 -1.93
N VAL A 498 -18.92 -22.63 -1.75
CA VAL A 498 -18.00 -23.43 -2.59
C VAL A 498 -17.33 -24.60 -1.86
N ALA A 499 -17.57 -24.78 -0.55
CA ALA A 499 -16.84 -25.71 0.32
C ALA A 499 -16.71 -27.13 -0.25
N ASP A 500 -17.81 -27.67 -0.76
CA ASP A 500 -17.91 -29.06 -1.25
C ASP A 500 -17.98 -29.16 -2.79
N ASP A 501 -17.76 -28.07 -3.53
CA ASP A 501 -17.83 -28.12 -5.00
C ASP A 501 -16.50 -28.64 -5.59
N PRO A 502 -16.46 -29.85 -6.16
CA PRO A 502 -15.23 -30.44 -6.70
C PRO A 502 -14.70 -29.70 -7.94
N ARG A 503 -15.47 -28.75 -8.50
CA ARG A 503 -15.08 -27.93 -9.64
C ARG A 503 -14.30 -26.69 -9.22
N LEU A 504 -14.27 -26.34 -7.93
CA LEU A 504 -13.48 -25.21 -7.43
C LEU A 504 -11.99 -25.46 -7.77
N PRO A 505 -11.35 -24.61 -8.59
CA PRO A 505 -9.99 -24.87 -9.03
C PRO A 505 -8.96 -24.70 -7.90
N VAL A 506 -7.84 -25.39 -8.03
CA VAL A 506 -6.68 -25.28 -7.14
C VAL A 506 -5.50 -24.72 -7.93
N TRP A 507 -4.88 -23.65 -7.42
CA TRP A 507 -3.64 -23.10 -7.98
C TRP A 507 -2.42 -23.57 -7.18
N HIS A 508 -1.44 -24.13 -7.88
CA HIS A 508 -0.17 -24.59 -7.32
C HIS A 508 0.96 -23.72 -7.87
N GLY A 509 1.54 -22.88 -7.01
CA GLY A 509 2.67 -22.05 -7.38
C GLY A 509 2.54 -20.62 -6.86
N GLU A 510 3.48 -19.79 -7.28
CA GLU A 510 3.42 -18.35 -7.09
C GLU A 510 2.24 -17.77 -7.86
N LEU A 511 1.69 -16.69 -7.33
CA LEU A 511 0.85 -15.79 -8.13
C LEU A 511 1.80 -14.77 -8.76
N TYR A 512 2.46 -15.21 -9.82
CA TYR A 512 3.47 -14.43 -10.53
C TYR A 512 2.80 -13.31 -11.33
N LEU A 513 3.17 -12.06 -11.04
CA LEU A 513 2.73 -10.91 -11.81
C LEU A 513 3.65 -10.75 -13.02
N GLU A 514 3.08 -10.87 -14.23
CA GLU A 514 3.84 -10.70 -15.47
C GLU A 514 4.00 -9.23 -15.87
N LEU A 515 4.29 -8.38 -14.88
CA LEU A 515 4.40 -6.92 -14.95
C LEU A 515 5.23 -6.46 -13.74
N HIS A 516 5.80 -5.25 -13.80
CA HIS A 516 6.56 -4.59 -12.73
C HIS A 516 7.85 -5.33 -12.31
N ARG A 517 8.59 -5.93 -13.25
CA ARG A 517 9.80 -6.73 -12.94
C ARG A 517 11.02 -5.91 -12.53
N GLY A 518 11.10 -4.64 -12.94
CA GLY A 518 12.14 -3.70 -12.53
C GLY A 518 12.15 -3.43 -11.02
N THR A 519 11.01 -3.65 -10.36
CA THR A 519 10.88 -3.51 -8.92
C THR A 519 11.76 -4.47 -8.11
N TYR A 520 12.30 -5.53 -8.70
CA TYR A 520 13.27 -6.41 -8.04
C TYR A 520 14.67 -5.78 -7.93
N THR A 521 15.00 -4.80 -8.77
CA THR A 521 16.35 -4.21 -8.88
C THR A 521 16.40 -2.71 -8.57
N SER A 522 15.33 -1.96 -8.85
CA SER A 522 15.23 -0.53 -8.52
C SER A 522 15.55 -0.26 -7.05
N GLN A 523 16.25 0.83 -6.73
CA GLN A 523 16.58 1.20 -5.34
C GLN A 523 17.29 0.10 -4.54
N GLY A 524 18.33 -0.50 -5.12
CA GLY A 524 19.12 -1.57 -4.49
C GLY A 524 19.68 -1.23 -3.09
N ARG A 525 19.95 0.05 -2.81
CA ARG A 525 20.38 0.52 -1.47
C ARG A 525 19.31 0.26 -0.40
N THR A 526 18.04 0.57 -0.69
CA THR A 526 16.90 0.33 0.22
C THR A 526 16.72 -1.17 0.48
N LYS A 527 16.74 -1.98 -0.57
CA LYS A 527 16.64 -3.45 -0.49
C LYS A 527 17.77 -4.06 0.35
N ARG A 528 19.00 -3.56 0.17
CA ARG A 528 20.16 -3.95 0.95
C ARG A 528 20.00 -3.58 2.43
N ASN A 529 19.53 -2.37 2.72
CA ASN A 529 19.28 -1.92 4.09
C ASN A 529 18.18 -2.75 4.77
N ASN A 530 17.11 -3.10 4.05
CA ASN A 530 16.10 -4.06 4.54
C ASN A 530 16.75 -5.38 4.93
N ARG A 531 17.48 -6.02 4.02
CA ARG A 531 18.10 -7.33 4.27
C ARG A 531 19.08 -7.31 5.43
N LYS A 532 19.90 -6.27 5.54
CA LYS A 532 20.81 -6.09 6.69
C LYS A 532 20.04 -5.89 8.00
N SER A 533 18.94 -5.16 7.97
CA SER A 533 18.08 -4.94 9.14
C SER A 533 17.37 -6.21 9.58
N GLU A 534 16.87 -7.03 8.66
CA GLU A 534 16.27 -8.33 8.97
C GLU A 534 17.26 -9.25 9.72
N PHE A 535 18.51 -9.33 9.26
CA PHE A 535 19.55 -10.10 9.96
C PHE A 535 19.90 -9.49 11.32
N LEU A 536 20.04 -8.15 11.40
CA LEU A 536 20.36 -7.46 12.64
C LEU A 536 19.28 -7.70 13.69
N LEU A 537 18.00 -7.53 13.34
CA LEU A 537 16.90 -7.68 14.29
C LEU A 537 16.69 -9.14 14.69
N SER A 538 16.82 -10.09 13.76
CA SER A 538 16.79 -11.51 14.10
C SER A 538 17.86 -11.88 15.13
N ASN A 539 19.10 -11.40 14.94
CA ASN A 539 20.19 -11.61 15.91
C ASN A 539 19.93 -10.88 17.23
N ALA A 540 19.52 -9.61 17.18
CA ALA A 540 19.22 -8.81 18.36
C ALA A 540 18.16 -9.48 19.25
N GLU A 541 17.08 -9.99 18.65
CA GLU A 541 16.03 -10.72 19.38
C GLU A 541 16.52 -12.07 19.90
N LEU A 542 17.29 -12.83 19.11
CA LEU A 542 17.88 -14.10 19.55
C LEU A 542 18.73 -13.91 20.82
N TYR A 543 19.72 -13.02 20.77
CA TYR A 543 20.63 -12.83 21.90
C TYR A 543 19.96 -12.12 23.06
N SER A 544 19.01 -11.21 22.82
CA SER A 544 18.22 -10.62 23.90
C SER A 544 17.35 -11.66 24.60
N SER A 545 16.81 -12.63 23.87
CA SER A 545 16.05 -13.74 24.45
C SER A 545 16.94 -14.65 25.30
N LEU A 546 18.15 -14.96 24.82
CA LEU A 546 19.14 -15.73 25.57
C LEU A 546 19.60 -14.99 26.83
N ALA A 547 19.95 -13.70 26.70
CA ALA A 547 20.37 -12.86 27.82
C ALA A 547 19.26 -12.77 28.88
N HIS A 548 18.02 -12.55 28.45
CA HIS A 548 16.87 -12.52 29.37
C HIS A 548 16.65 -13.84 30.11
N ALA A 549 16.92 -14.98 29.47
CA ALA A 549 16.76 -16.29 30.08
C ALA A 549 17.93 -16.68 31.00
N LEU A 550 19.15 -16.24 30.70
CA LEU A 550 20.38 -16.74 31.32
C LEU A 550 21.03 -15.76 32.31
N VAL A 551 20.84 -14.45 32.13
CA VAL A 551 21.54 -13.42 32.90
C VAL A 551 20.60 -12.82 33.95
N PRO A 552 20.89 -12.97 35.26
CA PRO A 552 20.06 -12.43 36.33
C PRO A 552 19.85 -10.92 36.20
N GLY A 553 18.59 -10.48 36.12
CA GLY A 553 18.23 -9.07 36.07
C GLY A 553 18.25 -8.44 34.68
N PHE A 554 18.62 -9.17 33.62
CA PHE A 554 18.50 -8.68 32.24
C PHE A 554 17.02 -8.64 31.82
N VAL A 555 16.57 -7.48 31.32
CA VAL A 555 15.20 -7.27 30.86
C VAL A 555 15.19 -7.21 29.34
N TYR A 556 14.33 -8.01 28.71
CA TYR A 556 14.18 -7.99 27.24
C TYR A 556 13.77 -6.60 26.75
N PRO A 557 14.52 -5.95 25.82
CA PRO A 557 14.31 -4.57 25.42
C PRO A 557 13.16 -4.43 24.40
N HIS A 558 11.93 -4.72 24.84
CA HIS A 558 10.73 -4.73 24.00
C HIS A 558 10.50 -3.41 23.24
N GLY A 559 10.79 -2.26 23.86
CA GLY A 559 10.56 -0.94 23.27
C GLY A 559 11.40 -0.71 22.01
N ASP A 560 12.71 -0.83 22.14
CA ASP A 560 13.67 -0.60 21.05
C ASP A 560 13.47 -1.62 19.91
N ILE A 561 13.26 -2.89 20.25
CA ILE A 561 13.00 -3.96 19.26
C ILE A 561 11.70 -3.72 18.50
N ASN A 562 10.60 -3.40 19.19
CA ASN A 562 9.33 -3.14 18.52
C ASN A 562 9.44 -1.90 17.62
N ARG A 563 10.09 -0.82 18.07
CA ARG A 563 10.30 0.39 17.25
C ARG A 563 11.10 0.07 15.98
N ALA A 564 12.18 -0.70 16.10
CA ALA A 564 12.99 -1.06 14.95
C ALA A 564 12.21 -1.94 13.96
N TRP A 565 11.42 -2.90 14.44
CA TRP A 565 10.53 -3.70 13.58
C TRP A 565 9.46 -2.85 12.91
N GLU A 566 8.76 -1.95 13.61
CA GLU A 566 7.77 -1.07 13.00
C GLU A 566 8.36 -0.24 11.84
N LEU A 567 9.60 0.22 11.97
CA LEU A 567 10.31 0.95 10.90
C LEU A 567 10.64 0.05 9.72
N VAL A 568 11.16 -1.15 9.95
CA VAL A 568 11.44 -2.13 8.88
C VAL A 568 10.15 -2.49 8.14
N LEU A 569 9.10 -2.84 8.88
CA LEU A 569 7.81 -3.24 8.32
C LEU A 569 7.15 -2.11 7.52
N THR A 570 7.27 -0.87 7.99
CA THR A 570 6.77 0.31 7.25
C THR A 570 7.51 0.48 5.92
N ASN A 571 8.83 0.32 5.93
CA ASN A 571 9.65 0.43 4.71
C ASN A 571 9.46 -0.75 3.74
N GLN A 572 8.78 -1.82 4.15
CA GLN A 572 8.41 -2.96 3.30
C GLN A 572 7.09 -2.75 2.56
N PHE A 573 6.46 -1.57 2.68
CA PHE A 573 5.31 -1.20 1.88
C PHE A 573 5.58 -1.37 0.38
N HIS A 574 4.56 -1.77 -0.38
CA HIS A 574 4.69 -2.17 -1.79
C HIS A 574 5.11 -1.06 -2.76
N ASP A 575 5.20 0.21 -2.33
CA ASP A 575 5.86 1.26 -3.12
C ASP A 575 7.17 1.82 -2.55
N ILE A 576 7.58 1.39 -1.35
CA ILE A 576 8.86 1.78 -0.76
C ILE A 576 9.94 0.75 -1.12
N ILE A 577 9.84 -0.49 -0.61
CA ILE A 577 10.88 -1.50 -0.85
C ILE A 577 11.04 -1.89 -2.33
N PRO A 578 9.98 -1.93 -3.16
CA PRO A 578 10.13 -2.30 -4.57
C PRO A 578 10.81 -1.18 -5.38
N GLY A 579 10.92 0.02 -4.83
CA GLY A 579 11.71 1.09 -5.45
C GLY A 579 10.92 1.97 -6.42
N SER A 580 9.61 2.13 -6.15
CA SER A 580 8.62 2.81 -6.99
C SER A 580 8.12 4.18 -6.48
N SER A 581 8.67 4.71 -5.39
CA SER A 581 8.35 6.06 -4.87
C SER A 581 9.23 7.19 -5.42
N ILE A 582 8.87 8.45 -5.11
CA ILE A 582 9.70 9.64 -5.38
C ILE A 582 10.97 9.70 -4.52
N GLY A 583 11.96 10.50 -4.94
CA GLY A 583 13.27 10.60 -4.29
C GLY A 583 13.23 10.88 -2.77
N SER A 584 12.36 11.79 -2.32
CA SER A 584 12.25 12.15 -0.91
C SER A 584 11.73 11.01 -0.01
N VAL A 585 11.02 10.02 -0.57
CA VAL A 585 10.65 8.82 0.18
C VAL A 585 11.89 7.97 0.51
N TYR A 586 12.89 7.94 -0.35
CA TYR A 586 14.14 7.22 -0.06
C TYR A 586 15.08 7.97 0.87
N GLU A 587 14.97 9.29 0.94
CA GLU A 587 15.63 10.10 1.97
C GLU A 587 15.03 9.77 3.34
N ASP A 588 13.70 9.69 3.45
CA ASP A 588 13.02 9.23 4.67
C ASP A 588 13.43 7.78 5.02
N SER A 589 13.40 6.89 4.03
CA SER A 589 13.77 5.47 4.20
C SER A 589 15.21 5.31 4.69
N GLU A 590 16.15 6.08 4.15
CA GLU A 590 17.55 6.06 4.56
C GLU A 590 17.71 6.48 6.03
N GLN A 591 17.03 7.54 6.46
CA GLN A 591 17.03 7.98 7.86
C GLN A 591 16.42 6.92 8.78
N GLN A 592 15.32 6.30 8.37
CA GLN A 592 14.64 5.26 9.15
C GLN A 592 15.50 3.99 9.29
N TYR A 593 16.17 3.55 8.22
CA TYR A 593 17.10 2.43 8.31
C TYR A 593 18.35 2.75 9.15
N ALA A 594 18.79 4.02 9.18
CA ALA A 594 19.84 4.44 10.10
C ALA A 594 19.40 4.33 11.57
N GLU A 595 18.15 4.71 11.88
CA GLU A 595 17.55 4.51 13.22
C GLU A 595 17.45 3.02 13.56
N VAL A 596 17.00 2.18 12.63
CA VAL A 596 16.95 0.71 12.81
C VAL A 596 18.33 0.14 13.11
N LYS A 597 19.36 0.56 12.37
CA LYS A 597 20.74 0.13 12.60
C LYS A 597 21.20 0.55 14.00
N GLN A 598 20.93 1.79 14.41
CA GLN A 598 21.31 2.29 15.73
C GLN A 598 20.63 1.49 16.86
N LEU A 599 19.30 1.34 16.81
CA LEU A 599 18.54 0.62 17.83
C LEU A 599 18.90 -0.86 17.87
N GLY A 600 18.96 -1.51 16.70
CA GLY A 600 19.29 -2.93 16.59
C GLY A 600 20.70 -3.25 17.05
N SER A 601 21.70 -2.44 16.68
CA SER A 601 23.09 -2.62 17.14
C SER A 601 23.21 -2.40 18.64
N LYS A 602 22.58 -1.36 19.19
CA LYS A 602 22.55 -1.12 20.64
C LYS A 602 21.99 -2.34 21.39
N VAL A 603 20.82 -2.83 20.99
CA VAL A 603 20.17 -3.99 21.62
C VAL A 603 21.04 -5.24 21.52
N LEU A 604 21.62 -5.49 20.33
CA LEU A 604 22.49 -6.64 20.11
C LEU A 604 23.74 -6.58 20.99
N GLU A 605 24.39 -5.41 21.07
CA GLU A 605 25.58 -5.19 21.90
C GLU A 605 25.27 -5.33 23.39
N GLU A 606 24.17 -4.75 23.88
CA GLU A 606 23.73 -4.90 25.27
C GLU A 606 23.50 -6.37 25.64
N ALA A 607 22.79 -7.11 24.79
CA ALA A 607 22.51 -8.53 25.01
C ALA A 607 23.78 -9.39 24.94
N ALA A 608 24.64 -9.16 23.95
CA ALA A 608 25.91 -9.88 23.82
C ALA A 608 26.82 -9.62 25.01
N ASN A 609 26.97 -8.36 25.44
CA ASN A 609 27.79 -8.01 26.61
C ASN A 609 27.26 -8.62 27.91
N ALA A 610 25.93 -8.67 28.09
CA ALA A 610 25.32 -9.33 29.24
C ALA A 610 25.58 -10.85 29.26
N LEU A 611 25.55 -11.51 28.10
CA LEU A 611 25.91 -12.91 28.00
C LEU A 611 27.40 -13.13 28.30
N ILE A 612 28.27 -12.29 27.73
CA ILE A 612 29.72 -12.36 27.93
C ILE A 612 30.07 -12.16 29.41
N SER A 613 29.36 -11.31 30.17
CA SER A 613 29.66 -11.08 31.58
C SER A 613 29.43 -12.29 32.49
N GLU A 614 28.66 -13.28 32.02
CA GLU A 614 28.44 -14.55 32.73
C GLU A 614 29.38 -15.67 32.23
N MET A 615 30.25 -15.38 31.25
CA MET A 615 31.24 -16.33 30.72
C MET A 615 32.58 -16.19 31.47
N ASP A 616 33.31 -17.31 31.56
CA ASP A 616 34.71 -17.32 32.02
C ASP A 616 35.63 -16.88 30.88
N VAL A 617 35.68 -15.57 30.63
CA VAL A 617 36.50 -14.95 29.58
C VAL A 617 37.44 -13.89 30.16
N GLU A 618 38.68 -13.90 29.70
CA GLU A 618 39.71 -12.96 30.10
C GLU A 618 39.80 -11.74 29.17
N ALA A 619 40.34 -10.64 29.69
CA ALA A 619 40.56 -9.44 28.89
C ALA A 619 41.56 -9.71 27.74
N GLY A 620 41.12 -9.48 26.51
CA GLY A 620 41.93 -9.73 25.29
C GLY A 620 41.51 -10.97 24.51
N GLU A 621 40.63 -11.80 25.07
CA GLU A 621 39.97 -12.90 24.35
C GLU A 621 38.85 -12.39 23.44
N LEU A 622 38.56 -13.14 22.40
CA LEU A 622 37.46 -12.90 21.45
C LEU A 622 36.38 -13.94 21.66
N VAL A 623 35.13 -13.49 21.72
CA VAL A 623 33.96 -14.38 21.73
C VAL A 623 33.28 -14.32 20.36
N VAL A 624 33.23 -15.45 19.68
CA VAL A 624 32.58 -15.57 18.36
C VAL A 624 31.29 -16.33 18.52
N PHE A 625 30.17 -15.64 18.29
CA PHE A 625 28.84 -16.25 18.34
C PHE A 625 28.38 -16.72 16.96
N ASN A 626 27.64 -17.82 16.94
CA ASN A 626 26.97 -18.33 15.75
C ASN A 626 25.44 -18.21 15.93
N PRO A 627 24.77 -17.29 15.21
CA PRO A 627 23.32 -17.12 15.34
C PRO A 627 22.51 -18.22 14.62
N LEU A 628 23.14 -19.05 13.79
CA LEU A 628 22.46 -20.07 12.99
C LEU A 628 22.11 -21.30 13.83
N SER A 629 21.07 -22.03 13.42
CA SER A 629 20.62 -23.25 14.10
C SER A 629 21.42 -24.51 13.72
N TRP A 630 22.59 -24.36 13.11
CA TRP A 630 23.53 -25.44 12.79
C TRP A 630 24.96 -24.98 13.06
N GLU A 631 25.85 -25.93 13.29
CA GLU A 631 27.29 -25.68 13.42
C GLU A 631 27.85 -25.09 12.14
N ARG A 632 28.75 -24.10 12.26
CA ARG A 632 29.36 -23.44 11.09
C ARG A 632 30.83 -23.13 11.32
N SER A 633 31.61 -23.31 10.26
CA SER A 633 32.96 -22.75 10.10
C SER A 633 32.88 -21.60 9.10
N ASP A 634 33.44 -20.44 9.42
CA ASP A 634 33.37 -19.25 8.56
C ASP A 634 34.49 -18.25 8.87
N LEU A 635 34.66 -17.26 8.00
CA LEU A 635 35.53 -16.11 8.25
C LEU A 635 34.87 -15.16 9.25
N VAL A 636 35.65 -14.73 10.24
CA VAL A 636 35.26 -13.71 11.21
C VAL A 636 35.92 -12.39 10.85
N LEU A 637 35.16 -11.29 10.94
CA LEU A 637 35.65 -9.92 10.72
C LEU A 637 35.56 -9.12 12.02
N THR A 638 36.69 -8.53 12.44
CA THR A 638 36.75 -7.60 13.57
C THR A 638 37.44 -6.29 13.16
N PRO A 639 37.29 -5.19 13.91
CA PRO A 639 38.10 -3.99 13.68
C PRO A 639 39.61 -4.30 13.70
N TRP A 640 40.37 -3.69 12.79
CA TRP A 640 41.83 -3.80 12.79
C TRP A 640 42.45 -3.03 13.96
N ARG A 641 43.48 -3.61 14.58
CA ARG A 641 44.36 -2.96 15.56
C ARG A 641 45.80 -3.34 15.22
N ASP A 642 46.72 -2.39 15.26
CA ASP A 642 48.12 -2.63 14.83
C ASP A 642 48.83 -3.73 15.65
N GLU A 643 48.37 -3.96 16.88
CA GLU A 643 48.81 -5.07 17.73
C GLU A 643 48.49 -6.46 17.16
N LEU A 644 47.54 -6.58 16.23
CA LEU A 644 47.17 -7.84 15.55
C LEU A 644 48.11 -8.22 14.41
N GLU A 645 49.02 -7.33 14.00
CA GLU A 645 49.99 -7.60 12.94
C GLU A 645 50.87 -8.82 13.30
N GLY A 646 50.85 -9.87 12.48
CA GLY A 646 51.57 -11.11 12.76
C GLY A 646 51.07 -11.86 14.02
N ALA A 647 49.82 -11.63 14.42
CA ALA A 647 49.16 -12.43 15.45
C ALA A 647 48.36 -13.60 14.84
N VAL A 648 48.09 -14.60 15.66
CA VAL A 648 47.23 -15.74 15.35
C VAL A 648 46.10 -15.80 16.37
N VAL A 649 44.95 -16.32 15.94
CA VAL A 649 43.84 -16.69 16.79
C VAL A 649 44.02 -18.15 17.20
N VAL A 650 43.89 -18.44 18.49
CA VAL A 650 44.02 -19.78 19.08
C VAL A 650 42.70 -20.15 19.75
N ASP A 651 42.12 -21.28 19.38
CA ASP A 651 40.91 -21.80 20.04
C ASP A 651 41.24 -22.65 21.28
N ASP A 652 40.20 -23.06 22.02
CA ASP A 652 40.31 -23.90 23.22
C ASP A 652 40.91 -25.29 22.93
N ASP A 653 40.81 -25.77 21.68
CA ASP A 653 41.34 -27.06 21.22
C ASP A 653 42.83 -26.95 20.80
N GLY A 654 43.39 -25.75 20.80
CA GLY A 654 44.77 -25.43 20.42
C GLY A 654 45.00 -25.22 18.91
N SER A 655 43.93 -25.19 18.11
CA SER A 655 43.98 -24.86 16.68
C SER A 655 44.39 -23.40 16.50
N ARG A 656 45.18 -23.09 15.46
CA ARG A 656 45.75 -21.76 15.26
C ARG A 656 45.48 -21.25 13.86
N TRP A 657 44.92 -20.05 13.75
CA TRP A 657 44.56 -19.40 12.49
C TRP A 657 45.22 -18.04 12.38
N PRO A 658 45.90 -17.72 11.27
CA PRO A 658 46.55 -16.43 11.12
C PRO A 658 45.53 -15.30 11.01
N ILE A 659 45.84 -14.15 11.61
CA ILE A 659 45.06 -12.93 11.43
C ILE A 659 45.60 -12.18 10.23
N GLN A 660 44.72 -11.92 9.26
CA GLN A 660 45.02 -11.14 8.08
C GLN A 660 44.37 -9.75 8.16
N ARG A 661 45.09 -8.71 7.77
CA ARG A 661 44.50 -7.39 7.51
C ARG A 661 43.76 -7.40 6.18
N THR A 662 42.53 -6.92 6.16
CA THR A 662 41.71 -6.77 4.95
C THR A 662 41.00 -5.42 4.95
N GLU A 663 40.53 -4.97 3.79
CA GLU A 663 39.70 -3.77 3.67
C GLU A 663 38.26 -4.15 3.29
N VAL A 664 37.30 -3.66 4.07
CA VAL A 664 35.87 -3.91 3.85
C VAL A 664 35.13 -2.59 3.96
N GLU A 665 34.43 -2.18 2.90
CA GLU A 665 33.69 -0.91 2.84
C GLU A 665 34.57 0.33 3.19
N GLY A 666 35.87 0.30 2.86
CA GLY A 666 36.82 1.39 3.14
C GLY A 666 37.40 1.39 4.55
N GLU A 667 37.05 0.40 5.39
CA GLU A 667 37.57 0.25 6.74
C GLU A 667 38.54 -0.94 6.85
N ALA A 668 39.64 -0.73 7.58
CA ALA A 668 40.58 -1.80 7.89
C ALA A 668 39.95 -2.77 8.92
N LYS A 669 39.91 -4.05 8.56
CA LYS A 669 39.43 -5.15 9.41
C LYS A 669 40.52 -6.21 9.57
N ALA A 670 40.45 -6.95 10.67
CA ALA A 670 41.12 -8.23 10.81
C ALA A 670 40.16 -9.32 10.32
N VAL A 671 40.69 -10.29 9.56
CA VAL A 671 39.98 -11.48 9.09
C VAL A 671 40.75 -12.74 9.48
N PHE A 672 40.02 -13.74 9.95
CA PHE A 672 40.56 -15.05 10.31
C PHE A 672 39.46 -16.12 10.22
N TRP A 673 39.84 -17.35 9.88
CA TRP A 673 38.94 -18.49 9.89
C TRP A 673 38.68 -19.02 11.31
N VAL A 674 37.44 -19.44 11.58
CA VAL A 674 37.07 -20.14 12.81
C VAL A 674 36.27 -21.38 12.45
N GLU A 675 36.67 -22.52 12.99
CA GLU A 675 36.01 -23.80 12.74
C GLU A 675 34.95 -24.14 13.79
N ASN A 676 33.90 -24.83 13.32
CA ASN A 676 32.95 -25.58 14.14
C ASN A 676 32.37 -24.76 15.31
N VAL A 677 31.89 -23.55 15.02
CA VAL A 677 31.20 -22.72 16.01
C VAL A 677 29.80 -23.33 16.24
N PRO A 678 29.46 -23.77 17.47
CA PRO A 678 28.23 -24.51 17.72
C PRO A 678 26.95 -23.75 17.33
N ALA A 679 25.90 -24.47 16.97
CA ALA A 679 24.58 -23.91 16.64
C ALA A 679 24.04 -23.04 17.79
N LYS A 680 23.65 -21.79 17.51
CA LYS A 680 23.20 -20.80 18.52
C LYS A 680 24.14 -20.66 19.71
N GLY A 681 25.41 -21.01 19.53
CA GLY A 681 26.43 -21.05 20.57
C GLY A 681 27.56 -20.07 20.30
N TYR A 682 28.68 -20.29 20.98
CA TYR A 682 29.87 -19.45 20.85
C TYR A 682 31.15 -20.29 20.95
N ARG A 683 32.27 -19.68 20.56
CA ARG A 683 33.63 -20.10 20.91
C ARG A 683 34.41 -18.92 21.50
N VAL A 684 35.28 -19.21 22.46
CA VAL A 684 36.25 -18.26 23.01
C VAL A 684 37.59 -18.49 22.33
N LEU A 685 38.25 -17.41 21.96
CA LEU A 685 39.49 -17.45 21.19
C LEU A 685 40.53 -16.51 21.80
N LYS A 686 41.77 -16.97 21.90
CA LYS A 686 42.92 -16.19 22.35
C LYS A 686 43.67 -15.59 21.17
N ILE A 687 44.28 -14.43 21.37
CA ILE A 687 45.16 -13.81 20.38
C ILE A 687 46.60 -13.94 20.86
N GLU A 688 47.45 -14.59 20.05
CA GLU A 688 48.86 -14.80 20.38
C GLU A 688 49.77 -14.27 19.27
N LYS A 689 50.95 -13.75 19.63
CA LYS A 689 52.01 -13.45 18.66
C LYS A 689 52.69 -14.75 18.25
N SER A 690 52.60 -15.11 16.97
CA SER A 690 53.23 -16.32 16.43
C SER A 690 53.52 -16.12 14.95
N ALA A 691 54.56 -16.78 14.43
CA ALA A 691 54.85 -16.75 13.00
C ALA A 691 53.69 -17.37 12.22
N ALA A 692 53.03 -16.57 11.38
CA ALA A 692 51.94 -17.04 10.53
C ALA A 692 52.44 -18.12 9.55
N SER A 693 51.63 -19.16 9.35
CA SER A 693 51.81 -20.15 8.30
C SER A 693 51.67 -19.51 6.91
N GLY A 694 52.44 -19.97 5.94
CA GLY A 694 52.37 -19.47 4.56
C GLY A 694 51.03 -19.80 3.89
N SER A 695 50.58 -18.93 2.98
CA SER A 695 49.33 -19.12 2.22
C SER A 695 49.45 -20.29 1.24
N THR A 696 48.42 -21.15 1.19
CA THR A 696 48.24 -22.15 0.12
C THR A 696 47.58 -21.55 -1.11
N MET A 697 47.00 -20.35 -1.00
CA MET A 697 46.41 -19.65 -2.13
C MET A 697 47.48 -19.12 -3.08
N LYS A 698 47.24 -19.31 -4.38
CA LYS A 698 48.07 -18.72 -5.43
C LYS A 698 47.21 -17.75 -6.21
N VAL A 699 47.53 -16.47 -6.10
CA VAL A 699 46.78 -15.41 -6.77
C VAL A 699 47.70 -14.55 -7.62
N THR A 700 47.28 -14.36 -8.87
CA THR A 700 47.82 -13.40 -9.82
C THR A 700 46.68 -12.52 -10.32
N THR A 701 46.97 -11.57 -11.21
CA THR A 701 45.94 -10.75 -11.87
C THR A 701 45.09 -11.54 -12.87
N SER A 702 45.47 -12.78 -13.22
CA SER A 702 44.80 -13.61 -14.22
C SER A 702 44.40 -15.01 -13.73
N SER A 703 44.75 -15.37 -12.48
CA SER A 703 44.48 -16.70 -11.93
C SER A 703 44.33 -16.65 -10.42
N MET A 704 43.38 -17.41 -9.89
CA MET A 704 43.18 -17.62 -8.45
C MET A 704 43.04 -19.12 -8.18
N GLU A 705 43.93 -19.69 -7.39
CA GLU A 705 43.89 -21.11 -7.01
C GLU A 705 43.84 -21.24 -5.48
N ASN A 706 42.92 -22.07 -4.98
CA ASN A 706 42.93 -22.58 -3.62
C ASN A 706 42.74 -24.11 -3.64
N ASP A 707 42.44 -24.71 -2.48
CA ASP A 707 42.26 -26.17 -2.38
C ASP A 707 41.04 -26.69 -3.15
N PHE A 708 40.02 -25.86 -3.35
CA PHE A 708 38.74 -26.23 -3.95
C PHE A 708 38.62 -25.85 -5.43
N PHE A 709 39.14 -24.69 -5.82
CA PHE A 709 38.93 -24.10 -7.13
C PHE A 709 40.22 -23.59 -7.75
N LEU A 710 40.28 -23.70 -9.09
CA LEU A 710 41.19 -22.94 -9.93
C LEU A 710 40.36 -22.06 -10.87
N LEU A 711 40.44 -20.75 -10.67
CA LEU A 711 39.79 -19.73 -11.48
C LEU A 711 40.82 -19.11 -12.43
N THR A 712 40.43 -18.89 -13.68
CA THR A 712 41.26 -18.17 -14.66
C THR A 712 40.45 -17.02 -15.25
N LEU A 713 41.08 -15.85 -15.33
CA LEU A 713 40.53 -14.66 -15.94
C LEU A 713 41.12 -14.47 -17.34
N ASP A 714 40.28 -14.07 -18.30
CA ASP A 714 40.77 -13.65 -19.61
C ASP A 714 41.30 -12.20 -19.61
N GLU A 715 41.72 -11.73 -20.78
CA GLU A 715 42.22 -10.36 -21.00
C GLU A 715 41.18 -9.25 -20.75
N HIS A 716 39.90 -9.60 -20.64
CA HIS A 716 38.81 -8.68 -20.31
C HIS A 716 38.39 -8.76 -18.84
N GLY A 717 39.04 -9.59 -18.02
CA GLY A 717 38.73 -9.78 -16.60
C GLY A 717 37.50 -10.67 -16.36
N ARG A 718 37.07 -11.43 -17.36
CA ARG A 718 35.95 -12.40 -17.24
C ARG A 718 36.49 -13.75 -16.81
N LEU A 719 35.68 -14.54 -16.11
CA LEU A 719 36.06 -15.91 -15.75
C LEU A 719 36.02 -16.80 -16.99
N SER A 720 37.18 -17.08 -17.58
CA SER A 720 37.33 -18.02 -18.71
C SER A 720 37.39 -19.47 -18.26
N ARG A 721 37.69 -19.70 -16.97
CA ARG A 721 37.75 -21.03 -16.38
C ARG A 721 37.34 -21.00 -14.91
N ILE A 722 36.54 -21.99 -14.52
CA ILE A 722 36.22 -22.31 -13.12
C ILE A 722 36.35 -23.82 -13.00
N TYR A 723 37.52 -24.28 -12.55
CA TYR A 723 37.80 -25.70 -12.36
C TYR A 723 37.56 -26.09 -10.91
N ASP A 724 36.58 -26.95 -10.67
CA ASP A 724 36.29 -27.57 -9.38
C ASP A 724 37.25 -28.76 -9.18
N LYS A 725 38.19 -28.61 -8.25
CA LYS A 725 39.24 -29.60 -7.94
C LYS A 725 38.68 -30.78 -7.14
N VAL A 726 37.58 -30.60 -6.42
CA VAL A 726 36.93 -31.65 -5.63
C VAL A 726 36.23 -32.64 -6.55
N ASN A 727 35.45 -32.12 -7.51
CA ASN A 727 34.70 -32.93 -8.48
C ASN A 727 35.44 -33.12 -9.80
N GLN A 728 36.66 -32.59 -9.93
CA GLN A 728 37.55 -32.68 -11.08
C GLN A 728 36.90 -32.28 -12.42
N ARG A 729 36.14 -31.18 -12.43
CA ARG A 729 35.37 -30.75 -13.61
C ARG A 729 35.46 -29.25 -13.87
N GLU A 730 35.26 -28.88 -15.12
CA GLU A 730 34.92 -27.50 -15.48
C GLU A 730 33.48 -27.19 -15.07
N VAL A 731 33.26 -26.04 -14.44
CA VAL A 731 31.92 -25.54 -14.09
C VAL A 731 31.29 -24.80 -15.27
N LEU A 732 32.10 -24.11 -16.06
CA LEU A 732 31.64 -23.38 -17.25
C LEU A 732 31.50 -24.33 -18.45
N ALA A 733 30.49 -24.10 -19.28
CA ALA A 733 30.35 -24.79 -20.56
C ALA A 733 31.52 -24.44 -21.49
N PRO A 734 31.92 -25.32 -22.44
CA PRO A 734 33.01 -25.04 -23.36
C PRO A 734 32.83 -23.71 -24.11
N GLY A 735 33.80 -22.80 -23.97
CA GLY A 735 33.78 -21.47 -24.60
C GLY A 735 32.89 -20.43 -23.90
N ALA A 736 32.18 -20.79 -22.83
CA ALA A 736 31.43 -19.84 -22.03
C ALA A 736 32.36 -19.07 -21.08
N VAL A 737 31.96 -17.84 -20.75
CA VAL A 737 32.62 -16.99 -19.76
C VAL A 737 31.66 -16.70 -18.61
N GLY A 738 32.19 -16.62 -17.39
CA GLY A 738 31.47 -16.14 -16.21
C GLY A 738 31.85 -14.69 -15.86
N ASN A 739 31.08 -14.07 -14.97
CA ASN A 739 31.35 -12.70 -14.49
C ASN A 739 31.46 -11.66 -15.63
N ALA A 740 30.69 -11.81 -16.70
CA ALA A 740 30.59 -10.79 -17.74
C ALA A 740 29.76 -9.61 -17.24
N LEU A 741 30.30 -8.40 -17.31
CA LEU A 741 29.58 -7.17 -17.02
C LEU A 741 28.87 -6.70 -18.29
N ILE A 742 27.55 -6.63 -18.26
CA ILE A 742 26.74 -6.25 -19.41
C ILE A 742 25.81 -5.12 -19.00
N ALA A 743 25.87 -4.01 -19.74
CA ALA A 743 24.89 -2.94 -19.66
C ALA A 743 23.79 -3.20 -20.69
N PHE A 744 22.54 -2.88 -20.35
CA PHE A 744 21.40 -3.01 -21.25
C PHE A 744 20.72 -1.66 -21.43
N GLU A 745 20.12 -1.41 -22.59
CA GLU A 745 19.21 -0.27 -22.76
C GLU A 745 17.91 -0.58 -22.01
N ASP A 746 17.68 0.13 -20.92
CA ASP A 746 16.44 0.04 -20.15
C ASP A 746 15.49 1.18 -20.54
N LYS A 747 14.50 0.85 -21.36
CA LYS A 747 13.46 1.76 -21.86
C LYS A 747 12.12 1.03 -21.92
N PRO A 748 11.47 0.79 -20.76
CA PRO A 748 10.19 0.10 -20.74
C PRO A 748 9.11 0.93 -21.46
N ALA A 749 8.03 0.26 -21.86
CA ALA A 749 6.90 0.86 -22.55
C ALA A 749 6.14 1.83 -21.65
N ASN A 750 6.06 1.53 -20.35
CA ASN A 750 5.47 2.38 -19.31
C ASN A 750 6.23 2.16 -17.99
N TRP A 751 6.16 3.15 -17.08
CA TRP A 751 6.61 3.07 -15.68
C TRP A 751 8.08 2.68 -15.47
N ASP A 752 9.00 3.60 -15.78
CA ASP A 752 10.46 3.42 -15.74
C ASP A 752 11.03 2.74 -14.47
N ALA A 753 10.48 3.00 -13.29
CA ALA A 753 10.97 2.40 -12.04
C ALA A 753 10.39 1.01 -11.74
N TRP A 754 9.24 0.67 -12.35
CA TRP A 754 8.54 -0.57 -12.11
C TRP A 754 8.91 -1.63 -13.14
N ASP A 755 9.00 -1.29 -14.42
CA ASP A 755 9.08 -2.28 -15.49
C ASP A 755 10.48 -2.46 -16.07
N ILE A 756 10.80 -3.72 -16.33
CA ILE A 756 11.82 -4.14 -17.29
C ILE A 756 11.10 -5.05 -18.29
N ASP A 757 10.91 -4.54 -19.50
CA ASP A 757 10.20 -5.26 -20.56
C ASP A 757 11.09 -6.26 -21.28
N ILE A 758 10.49 -7.31 -21.85
CA ILE A 758 11.20 -8.44 -22.48
C ILE A 758 12.26 -8.04 -23.53
N PHE A 759 12.10 -6.89 -24.18
CA PHE A 759 13.00 -6.39 -25.21
C PHE A 759 14.24 -5.65 -24.67
N TYR A 760 14.43 -5.51 -23.34
CA TYR A 760 15.66 -4.91 -22.77
C TYR A 760 16.94 -5.63 -23.24
N GLN A 761 16.83 -6.92 -23.57
CA GLN A 761 17.94 -7.75 -24.04
C GLN A 761 18.35 -7.49 -25.49
N GLU A 762 17.58 -6.71 -26.26
CA GLU A 762 17.87 -6.45 -27.68
C GLU A 762 19.12 -5.58 -27.90
N LYS A 763 19.51 -4.79 -26.89
CA LYS A 763 20.69 -3.92 -26.95
C LYS A 763 21.62 -4.12 -25.75
N PRO A 764 22.40 -5.22 -25.74
CA PRO A 764 23.43 -5.45 -24.75
C PRO A 764 24.74 -4.76 -25.16
N TRP A 765 25.41 -4.17 -24.17
CA TRP A 765 26.79 -3.68 -24.29
C TRP A 765 27.64 -4.38 -23.24
N GLU A 766 28.39 -5.38 -23.68
CA GLU A 766 29.37 -6.02 -22.82
C GLU A 766 30.53 -5.06 -22.53
N ILE A 767 30.89 -4.93 -21.26
CA ILE A 767 31.93 -4.03 -20.78
C ILE A 767 33.23 -4.83 -20.72
N THR A 768 34.03 -4.74 -21.78
CA THR A 768 35.28 -5.53 -21.94
C THR A 768 36.55 -4.69 -21.81
N ASP A 769 36.43 -3.37 -21.62
CA ASP A 769 37.55 -2.43 -21.51
C ASP A 769 38.13 -2.43 -20.09
N LEU A 770 38.86 -3.50 -19.77
CA LEU A 770 39.60 -3.63 -18.52
C LEU A 770 40.79 -2.66 -18.51
N ARG A 771 40.74 -1.67 -17.63
CA ARG A 771 41.78 -0.63 -17.48
C ARG A 771 42.85 -0.97 -16.47
N ASP A 772 42.52 -1.76 -15.47
CA ASP A 772 43.43 -2.09 -14.37
C ASP A 772 43.03 -3.42 -13.73
N ALA A 773 44.03 -4.25 -13.45
CA ALA A 773 43.89 -5.50 -12.70
C ALA A 773 45.03 -5.60 -11.70
N ARG A 774 44.70 -5.75 -10.42
CA ARG A 774 45.69 -5.79 -9.33
C ARG A 774 45.32 -6.83 -8.30
N VAL A 775 46.34 -7.50 -7.77
CA VAL A 775 46.17 -8.28 -6.54
C VAL A 775 46.14 -7.27 -5.38
N LEU A 776 44.96 -7.07 -4.80
CA LEU A 776 44.73 -6.16 -3.68
C LEU A 776 45.09 -6.82 -2.36
N GLU A 777 44.78 -8.11 -2.22
CA GLU A 777 45.10 -8.91 -1.05
C GLU A 777 45.61 -10.28 -1.47
N ASN A 778 46.65 -10.77 -0.80
CA ASN A 778 47.20 -12.11 -1.02
C ASN A 778 47.68 -12.68 0.33
N GLY A 779 46.74 -12.86 1.26
CA GLY A 779 47.03 -13.49 2.54
C GLY A 779 46.67 -14.98 2.54
N SER A 780 46.80 -15.62 3.71
CA SER A 780 46.47 -17.03 3.91
C SER A 780 44.97 -17.29 4.06
N GLU A 781 44.23 -16.31 4.59
CA GLU A 781 42.79 -16.44 4.89
C GLU A 781 41.92 -15.91 3.75
N LYS A 782 42.40 -14.88 3.05
CA LYS A 782 41.67 -14.22 1.98
C LYS A 782 42.61 -13.70 0.91
N ALA A 783 42.20 -13.82 -0.35
CA ALA A 783 42.86 -13.16 -1.47
C ALA A 783 41.83 -12.41 -2.31
N VAL A 784 42.24 -11.26 -2.85
CA VAL A 784 41.36 -10.34 -3.58
C VAL A 784 42.08 -9.83 -4.83
N VAL A 785 41.43 -10.01 -5.98
CA VAL A 785 41.82 -9.38 -7.23
C VAL A 785 40.86 -8.23 -7.50
N GLY A 786 41.39 -7.01 -7.56
CA GLY A 786 40.66 -5.81 -7.95
C GLY A 786 40.74 -5.63 -9.46
N LEU A 787 39.57 -5.48 -10.09
CA LEU A 787 39.43 -5.27 -11.52
C LEU A 787 38.67 -3.95 -11.73
N ARG A 788 39.17 -3.11 -12.64
CA ARG A 788 38.53 -1.83 -12.98
C ARG A 788 38.31 -1.74 -14.48
N TRP A 789 37.05 -1.61 -14.87
CA TRP A 789 36.63 -1.37 -16.24
C TRP A 789 36.30 0.10 -16.46
N GLN A 790 36.38 0.54 -17.71
CA GLN A 790 35.80 1.80 -18.15
C GLN A 790 34.52 1.52 -18.94
N PHE A 791 33.46 2.26 -18.65
CA PHE A 791 32.21 2.22 -19.41
C PHE A 791 31.83 3.64 -19.82
N MET A 792 31.85 3.92 -21.13
CA MET A 792 31.66 5.26 -21.67
C MET A 792 32.65 6.26 -21.02
N ASP A 793 32.14 7.37 -20.49
CA ASP A 793 32.91 8.46 -19.89
C ASP A 793 33.15 8.29 -18.37
N SER A 794 32.89 7.09 -17.82
CA SER A 794 33.05 6.76 -16.39
C SER A 794 34.47 6.88 -15.86
#